data_AF-A0ABD1NLD6-F1
#
_entry.id   AF-A0ABD1NLD6-F1
#
_cell.length_a   1.000
_cell.length_b   1.000
_cell.length_c   1.000
_cell.angle_alpha   90.00
_cell.angle_beta   90.00
_cell.angle_gamma   90.00
#
_symmetry.space_group_name_H-M   'P 1'
#
loop_
_entity.id
_entity.type
_entity.pdbx_description
1 polymer ?
#
loop_
_entity_poly.entity_id
_entity_poly.type
_entity_poly.pdbx_seq_one_letter_code
_entity_poly.pdbx_strand_id
1 'polypeptide(L)'
;MLLNKSSPLFFPHPSKPRPTSINPQATNLHPQPSTLSHTLHLHPQPTPSAVHRHAHPPPMTVGQLALHPCLHHRPDSPPSRSTLLPLFPHPTRLFFSDSHPHPTASHPHPPASQTHPRPREPPLHRDPREPPHPRDSPPPRLGFPSAQGAKMEVCRRVHGEEEEAVKGKNKEKSSSQWQSVKNGVFFSVFFSVAYFLLHRWREKIRTSTPLHVLTLSEILAVVSLIASAFYLMAFFGIAFILHPFLSRTSDDDLQIITHPLPSSPPPLPKDDQDVVRAVVSGAVPSYSLESRLADCNRAAKIRRAAVEHLAGRSLDGLPLEGFDYESILGQCCEMPVGFVQIPVGVAGPLLLDGKEYTVPMATTEGCLVASTNRGCKAIHASGGASSVLLRDAMTRAPVVRFSSTKRASHLKFYLEDPHNFDSIAVAFNKSSRFAKLQDIKATIVGKNLYIRFSCSTGDAMGMNMVSKGVQNVLAFLQNDFPDMDVIGISGNFCSDKKASAVNWIEGRGKSVVCEAVIKGEVVKKVLKTSVEALVELNMLKNLAGSAAAGALGGFNAHASNIVTAIYIATGQDPAQNVESSNCITMMEPVNHGKDLHVSVTMPSVEVGTVGGGTQLASQSACLNLLGVKGASKESPGANSRLLASIVAGSVLAAELSLMSAIAAGQLVNSHMKYNRSSKDITKIVP
;
A
#
# COMPACT_ATOMS: atom_id res chain seq x y z
N MET A 1 -9.11 -19.28 61.57
CA MET A 1 -9.85 -19.30 62.84
C MET A 1 -11.32 -19.04 62.50
N LEU A 2 -12.22 -20.02 62.70
CA LEU A 2 -13.67 -19.98 62.33
C LEU A 2 -13.95 -19.88 60.80
N LEU A 3 -14.65 -20.81 60.13
CA LEU A 3 -16.10 -21.13 60.12
C LEU A 3 -16.97 -19.99 59.53
N ASN A 4 -17.91 -20.16 58.57
CA ASN A 4 -18.42 -21.34 57.82
C ASN A 4 -18.89 -20.84 56.39
N LYS A 5 -19.80 -21.37 55.54
CA LYS A 5 -20.81 -22.47 55.51
C LYS A 5 -21.23 -22.82 54.05
N SER A 6 -21.69 -24.06 53.81
CA SER A 6 -22.66 -24.54 52.76
C SER A 6 -22.50 -24.24 51.25
N SER A 7 -22.45 -25.32 50.45
CA SER A 7 -22.71 -25.44 48.98
C SER A 7 -24.23 -25.79 48.72
N PRO A 8 -24.76 -26.26 47.55
CA PRO A 8 -24.11 -26.79 46.32
C PRO A 8 -24.78 -26.51 44.92
N LEU A 9 -24.17 -27.08 43.86
CA LEU A 9 -24.74 -27.55 42.57
C LEU A 9 -25.39 -26.56 41.57
N PHE A 10 -24.84 -26.48 40.35
CA PHE A 10 -25.37 -27.23 39.18
C PHE A 10 -24.37 -27.23 37.99
N PHE A 11 -24.32 -28.31 37.21
CA PHE A 11 -23.56 -28.45 35.95
C PHE A 11 -24.50 -28.94 34.82
N PRO A 12 -24.38 -28.43 33.59
CA PRO A 12 -25.01 -29.04 32.41
C PRO A 12 -24.06 -30.05 31.72
N HIS A 13 -24.46 -31.32 31.67
CA HIS A 13 -23.88 -32.32 30.76
C HIS A 13 -24.74 -32.47 29.48
N PRO A 14 -24.18 -32.91 28.34
CA PRO A 14 -24.89 -32.97 27.07
C PRO A 14 -25.81 -34.20 26.96
N SER A 15 -26.88 -34.06 26.17
CA SER A 15 -27.82 -35.14 25.88
C SER A 15 -27.23 -36.20 24.93
N LYS A 16 -27.56 -37.47 25.18
CA LYS A 16 -27.35 -38.62 24.27
C LYS A 16 -28.70 -39.18 23.78
N PRO A 17 -28.75 -39.83 22.59
CA PRO A 17 -30.00 -40.23 21.94
C PRO A 17 -30.61 -41.55 22.44
N ARG A 18 -31.83 -41.87 21.96
CA ARG A 18 -32.56 -43.14 22.11
C ARG A 18 -33.24 -43.55 20.77
N PRO A 19 -33.66 -44.82 20.56
CA PRO A 19 -33.27 -45.51 19.32
C PRO A 19 -34.37 -46.31 18.57
N THR A 20 -33.92 -47.18 17.64
CA THR A 20 -34.51 -48.44 17.11
C THR A 20 -35.71 -48.44 16.14
N SER A 21 -35.44 -48.76 14.86
CA SER A 21 -35.99 -49.91 14.08
C SER A 21 -35.38 -49.93 12.65
N ILE A 22 -34.61 -50.96 12.22
CA ILE A 22 -35.03 -52.19 11.45
C ILE A 22 -35.54 -51.85 10.01
N ASN A 23 -34.76 -51.94 8.89
CA ASN A 23 -34.17 -53.11 8.16
C ASN A 23 -35.15 -53.74 7.12
N PRO A 24 -34.78 -54.47 6.01
CA PRO A 24 -33.54 -54.60 5.19
C PRO A 24 -33.71 -54.39 3.65
N GLN A 25 -32.60 -54.29 2.89
CA GLN A 25 -32.29 -54.98 1.59
C GLN A 25 -31.01 -54.36 0.96
N ALA A 26 -29.98 -55.01 0.38
CA ALA A 26 -29.46 -56.39 0.27
C ALA A 26 -29.22 -56.91 -1.19
N THR A 27 -28.09 -56.53 -1.80
CA THR A 27 -27.32 -57.28 -2.84
C THR A 27 -25.88 -56.73 -2.85
N ASN A 28 -24.82 -57.44 -2.44
CA ASN A 28 -24.14 -58.61 -3.03
C ASN A 28 -23.58 -58.43 -4.44
N LEU A 29 -22.24 -58.40 -4.53
CA LEU A 29 -21.43 -59.07 -5.55
C LEU A 29 -20.00 -59.31 -4.99
N HIS A 30 -19.37 -60.44 -5.31
CA HIS A 30 -18.13 -60.93 -4.69
C HIS A 30 -17.00 -61.09 -5.73
N PRO A 31 -15.70 -61.09 -5.35
CA PRO A 31 -14.55 -61.17 -6.27
C PRO A 31 -13.91 -62.58 -6.33
N GLN A 32 -12.86 -62.76 -7.17
CA GLN A 32 -11.75 -63.74 -7.13
C GLN A 32 -11.07 -63.83 -8.53
N PRO A 33 -9.90 -64.49 -8.71
CA PRO A 33 -8.84 -64.91 -7.76
C PRO A 33 -7.67 -63.89 -7.87
N SER A 34 -6.35 -64.12 -7.79
CA SER A 34 -5.40 -65.21 -7.39
C SER A 34 -4.12 -64.52 -6.82
N THR A 35 -2.99 -65.12 -6.40
CA THR A 35 -2.44 -66.50 -6.41
C THR A 35 -1.56 -66.71 -5.14
N LEU A 36 -0.78 -67.80 -5.05
CA LEU A 36 0.14 -68.10 -3.94
C LEU A 36 1.63 -67.95 -4.38
N SER A 37 2.64 -67.80 -3.51
CA SER A 37 3.14 -68.82 -2.55
C SER A 37 4.16 -68.31 -1.49
N HIS A 38 4.08 -68.85 -0.26
CA HIS A 38 5.18 -69.24 0.69
C HIS A 38 6.38 -68.29 0.94
N THR A 39 6.89 -68.01 2.16
CA THR A 39 6.59 -68.31 3.59
C THR A 39 7.40 -67.29 4.45
N LEU A 40 7.56 -67.26 5.80
CA LEU A 40 7.26 -68.15 6.94
C LEU A 40 6.83 -67.30 8.18
N HIS A 41 7.26 -67.59 9.42
CA HIS A 41 6.74 -66.95 10.65
C HIS A 41 7.74 -66.78 11.83
N LEU A 42 7.56 -65.65 12.55
CA LEU A 42 7.61 -65.44 14.02
C LEU A 42 8.92 -65.22 14.85
N HIS A 43 8.68 -64.40 15.89
CA HIS A 43 9.45 -63.97 17.09
C HIS A 43 9.77 -65.12 18.09
N PRO A 44 10.53 -64.95 19.23
CA PRO A 44 10.70 -63.73 20.07
C PRO A 44 12.11 -63.46 20.69
N GLN A 45 12.22 -62.49 21.62
CA GLN A 45 13.37 -62.27 22.54
C GLN A 45 13.22 -63.08 23.86
N PRO A 46 14.31 -63.32 24.65
CA PRO A 46 14.66 -62.40 25.76
C PRO A 46 16.19 -62.21 26.06
N THR A 47 16.47 -61.51 27.17
CA THR A 47 17.74 -60.99 27.78
C THR A 47 18.56 -62.02 28.60
N PRO A 48 19.68 -61.70 29.34
CA PRO A 48 20.67 -60.59 29.33
C PRO A 48 22.19 -61.04 29.44
N SER A 49 23.12 -60.07 29.60
CA SER A 49 24.48 -60.15 30.23
C SER A 49 25.64 -60.81 29.43
N ALA A 50 26.94 -60.46 29.60
CA ALA A 50 27.63 -59.25 30.11
C ALA A 50 29.17 -59.26 29.80
N VAL A 51 29.87 -58.17 30.16
CA VAL A 51 31.35 -58.03 30.44
C VAL A 51 32.31 -57.58 29.32
N HIS A 52 32.94 -56.40 29.56
CA HIS A 52 34.25 -55.88 29.09
C HIS A 52 34.45 -55.47 27.60
N ARG A 53 35.30 -54.48 27.27
CA ARG A 53 35.78 -53.25 27.98
C ARG A 53 36.58 -52.38 26.99
N HIS A 54 36.33 -51.06 26.92
CA HIS A 54 37.32 -49.97 26.81
C HIS A 54 36.55 -48.63 26.80
N ALA A 55 37.20 -47.50 27.14
CA ALA A 55 36.52 -46.26 27.53
C ALA A 55 37.12 -44.98 26.93
N HIS A 56 36.27 -43.96 26.77
CA HIS A 56 36.65 -42.57 26.47
C HIS A 56 36.58 -41.69 27.74
N PRO A 57 37.37 -40.60 27.84
CA PRO A 57 37.36 -39.68 28.99
C PRO A 57 36.26 -38.58 28.92
N PRO A 58 35.88 -37.97 30.06
CA PRO A 58 34.84 -36.94 30.18
C PRO A 58 35.36 -35.48 30.12
N PRO A 59 34.48 -34.45 30.05
CA PRO A 59 34.86 -33.03 29.97
C PRO A 59 35.18 -32.36 31.33
N MET A 60 35.83 -31.18 31.28
CA MET A 60 36.15 -30.32 32.44
C MET A 60 35.19 -29.13 32.61
N THR A 61 35.22 -28.51 33.80
CA THR A 61 34.30 -27.46 34.25
C THR A 61 35.03 -26.14 34.58
N VAL A 62 34.25 -25.05 34.59
CA VAL A 62 34.59 -23.63 34.91
C VAL A 62 35.53 -23.44 36.11
N GLY A 63 36.43 -22.45 35.99
CA GLY A 63 37.07 -21.77 37.12
C GLY A 63 36.66 -20.29 37.21
N GLN A 64 36.08 -19.89 38.34
CA GLN A 64 35.88 -18.49 38.74
C GLN A 64 36.83 -18.14 39.88
N LEU A 65 37.32 -16.90 39.93
CA LEU A 65 38.03 -16.39 41.11
C LEU A 65 37.94 -14.85 41.17
N ALA A 66 37.45 -14.34 42.30
CA ALA A 66 37.41 -12.91 42.61
C ALA A 66 37.36 -12.73 44.14
N LEU A 67 38.21 -11.85 44.69
CA LEU A 67 38.10 -11.29 46.04
C LEU A 67 38.98 -10.02 46.15
N HIS A 68 38.71 -9.19 47.16
CA HIS A 68 39.16 -7.79 47.39
C HIS A 68 39.87 -7.72 48.78
N PRO A 69 40.22 -6.55 49.40
CA PRO A 69 40.42 -5.14 48.96
C PRO A 69 41.68 -4.43 49.59
N CYS A 70 41.71 -3.07 49.55
CA CYS A 70 42.42 -2.13 50.48
C CYS A 70 43.97 -1.90 50.32
N LEU A 71 44.57 -0.74 50.67
CA LEU A 71 44.10 0.64 50.99
C LEU A 71 45.25 1.70 50.93
N HIS A 72 44.91 2.99 50.80
CA HIS A 72 45.74 4.23 50.95
C HIS A 72 47.00 4.40 50.06
N HIS A 73 47.33 5.59 49.49
CA HIS A 73 47.43 6.92 50.13
C HIS A 73 47.10 8.13 49.23
N ARG A 74 46.92 9.30 49.86
CA ARG A 74 46.95 10.70 49.34
C ARG A 74 48.02 11.48 50.15
N PRO A 75 48.41 12.76 49.86
CA PRO A 75 47.76 13.82 49.06
C PRO A 75 48.75 14.44 48.01
N ASP A 76 48.79 15.72 47.56
CA ASP A 76 48.02 16.97 47.82
C ASP A 76 48.09 18.00 46.65
N SER A 77 47.73 19.27 46.90
CA SER A 77 47.71 20.46 46.03
C SER A 77 47.86 21.76 46.89
N PRO A 78 47.86 23.03 46.39
CA PRO A 78 47.66 23.54 45.02
C PRO A 78 48.78 24.52 44.50
N PRO A 79 48.59 25.85 44.17
CA PRO A 79 48.84 26.30 42.78
C PRO A 79 49.65 27.61 42.57
N SER A 80 50.09 27.91 41.34
CA SER A 80 50.11 29.29 40.78
C SER A 80 50.42 29.40 39.27
N ARG A 81 49.68 30.31 38.57
CA ARG A 81 50.03 31.19 37.40
C ARG A 81 50.73 30.62 36.14
N SER A 82 50.48 31.11 34.91
CA SER A 82 49.42 31.98 34.34
C SER A 82 49.48 32.05 32.79
N THR A 83 48.46 32.68 32.17
CA THR A 83 48.50 33.45 30.89
C THR A 83 48.71 32.78 29.51
N LEU A 84 47.58 32.64 28.79
CA LEU A 84 47.24 33.32 27.51
C LEU A 84 47.74 32.88 26.09
N LEU A 85 46.77 32.99 25.15
CA LEU A 85 46.83 33.32 23.69
C LEU A 85 47.11 32.20 22.63
N PRO A 86 46.65 32.37 21.36
CA PRO A 86 46.08 31.26 20.56
C PRO A 86 46.39 31.31 19.03
N LEU A 87 45.53 30.66 18.22
CA LEU A 87 45.27 30.86 16.77
C LEU A 87 46.38 30.53 15.76
N PHE A 88 46.00 29.77 14.70
CA PHE A 88 46.61 29.89 13.36
C PHE A 88 45.56 29.61 12.24
N PRO A 89 45.52 30.41 11.15
CA PRO A 89 44.59 30.23 10.02
C PRO A 89 45.27 29.76 8.71
N HIS A 90 44.46 29.54 7.66
CA HIS A 90 44.94 29.49 6.26
C HIS A 90 45.43 30.86 5.76
N PRO A 91 46.32 30.88 4.75
CA PRO A 91 46.05 31.68 3.56
C PRO A 91 46.39 30.98 2.20
N THR A 92 46.44 31.77 1.12
CA THR A 92 46.21 31.35 -0.29
C THR A 92 47.36 31.65 -1.27
N ARG A 93 47.40 30.89 -2.39
CA ARG A 93 47.88 31.23 -3.77
C ARG A 93 49.31 31.79 -4.00
N LEU A 94 49.94 31.31 -5.07
CA LEU A 94 51.00 31.97 -5.85
C LEU A 94 50.75 31.83 -7.37
N PHE A 95 51.56 32.48 -8.22
CA PHE A 95 51.26 32.75 -9.65
C PHE A 95 52.49 32.52 -10.57
N PHE A 96 52.23 32.03 -11.80
CA PHE A 96 52.94 32.24 -13.10
C PHE A 96 54.47 32.04 -13.28
N SER A 97 54.83 31.31 -14.36
CA SER A 97 55.59 31.87 -15.50
C SER A 97 55.45 30.96 -16.75
N ASP A 98 55.82 31.46 -17.94
CA ASP A 98 55.44 30.92 -19.27
C ASP A 98 56.57 30.21 -20.05
N SER A 99 56.21 29.34 -21.02
CA SER A 99 56.78 29.35 -22.39
C SER A 99 56.10 28.37 -23.36
N HIS A 100 56.09 28.74 -24.65
CA HIS A 100 55.50 28.05 -25.81
C HIS A 100 56.63 27.71 -26.84
N PRO A 101 56.46 26.97 -27.98
CA PRO A 101 55.31 27.06 -28.92
C PRO A 101 54.87 25.77 -29.68
N HIS A 102 53.91 25.94 -30.59
CA HIS A 102 53.43 24.99 -31.60
C HIS A 102 54.23 25.02 -32.92
N PRO A 103 54.05 24.02 -33.80
CA PRO A 103 53.96 24.21 -35.26
C PRO A 103 52.53 23.91 -35.81
N THR A 104 52.28 24.27 -37.08
CA THR A 104 50.94 24.33 -37.70
C THR A 104 50.86 23.68 -39.10
N ALA A 105 49.72 23.05 -39.41
CA ALA A 105 49.19 22.68 -40.75
C ALA A 105 47.78 22.05 -40.53
N SER A 106 46.62 22.33 -41.15
CA SER A 106 46.16 22.94 -42.42
C SER A 106 45.43 21.92 -43.32
N HIS A 107 44.09 21.89 -43.23
CA HIS A 107 43.03 21.61 -44.26
C HIS A 107 43.25 20.59 -45.41
N PRO A 108 42.21 19.82 -45.84
CA PRO A 108 40.99 20.44 -46.41
C PRO A 108 39.62 19.71 -46.29
N HIS A 109 38.56 20.42 -46.71
CA HIS A 109 37.25 19.89 -47.18
C HIS A 109 37.39 19.26 -48.60
N PRO A 110 36.43 18.51 -49.21
CA PRO A 110 34.96 18.67 -49.22
C PRO A 110 34.19 17.30 -49.25
N PRO A 111 32.95 17.13 -49.79
CA PRO A 111 31.91 18.08 -50.20
C PRO A 111 30.53 17.87 -49.54
N ALA A 112 29.60 18.79 -49.79
CA ALA A 112 28.20 18.68 -49.37
C ALA A 112 27.37 17.81 -50.32
N SER A 113 26.36 17.11 -49.79
CA SER A 113 25.28 16.52 -50.60
C SER A 113 23.91 16.54 -49.88
N GLN A 114 22.92 17.06 -50.62
CA GLN A 114 21.48 16.78 -50.56
C GLN A 114 20.78 16.69 -49.17
N THR A 115 20.23 17.84 -48.75
CA THR A 115 19.10 17.90 -47.82
C THR A 115 17.83 17.27 -48.43
N HIS A 116 17.27 16.23 -47.80
CA HIS A 116 15.89 15.79 -48.07
C HIS A 116 14.91 16.36 -47.03
N PRO A 117 13.70 16.79 -47.44
CA PRO A 117 12.76 17.50 -46.56
C PRO A 117 11.89 16.55 -45.72
N ARG A 118 11.32 17.11 -44.64
CA ARG A 118 10.21 16.48 -43.90
C ARG A 118 8.98 16.38 -44.81
N PRO A 119 8.14 15.32 -44.71
CA PRO A 119 6.85 15.30 -45.39
C PRO A 119 5.99 16.47 -44.90
N ARG A 120 5.42 17.22 -45.85
CA ARG A 120 4.37 18.21 -45.59
C ARG A 120 3.01 17.56 -45.74
N GLU A 121 2.03 18.08 -44.99
CA GLU A 121 0.62 17.74 -45.15
C GLU A 121 0.12 18.20 -46.53
N PRO A 122 -0.74 17.44 -47.21
CA PRO A 122 -1.43 17.89 -48.43
C PRO A 122 -2.52 18.95 -48.09
N PRO A 123 -2.85 19.87 -49.00
CA PRO A 123 -3.54 21.11 -48.65
C PRO A 123 -5.07 21.00 -48.59
N LEU A 124 -5.67 21.86 -47.75
CA LEU A 124 -7.09 22.17 -47.77
C LEU A 124 -7.49 22.88 -49.07
N HIS A 125 -8.33 22.24 -49.89
CA HIS A 125 -9.12 22.94 -50.89
C HIS A 125 -10.35 23.58 -50.22
N ARG A 126 -10.52 24.90 -50.42
CA ARG A 126 -11.82 25.57 -50.30
C ARG A 126 -12.45 25.66 -51.69
N ASP A 127 -13.75 25.38 -51.78
CA ASP A 127 -14.71 26.25 -52.47
C ASP A 127 -16.15 25.87 -52.02
N PRO A 128 -17.23 26.61 -52.35
CA PRO A 128 -18.15 27.02 -51.29
C PRO A 128 -19.60 26.54 -51.47
N ARG A 129 -20.40 26.75 -50.41
CA ARG A 129 -21.84 26.95 -50.51
C ARG A 129 -22.40 27.61 -49.24
N GLU A 130 -22.93 28.82 -49.39
CA GLU A 130 -23.62 29.54 -48.32
C GLU A 130 -25.08 29.04 -48.18
N PRO A 131 -25.69 29.12 -46.97
CA PRO A 131 -27.09 28.82 -46.75
C PRO A 131 -27.98 30.07 -46.93
N PRO A 132 -29.12 30.00 -47.64
CA PRO A 132 -30.04 31.13 -47.77
C PRO A 132 -31.11 31.18 -46.66
N HIS A 133 -31.16 32.31 -45.95
CA HIS A 133 -32.40 32.92 -45.43
C HIS A 133 -32.92 33.94 -46.49
N PRO A 134 -34.10 34.61 -46.35
CA PRO A 134 -35.07 34.64 -45.24
C PRO A 134 -36.56 34.49 -45.64
N ARG A 135 -37.48 34.51 -44.66
CA ARG A 135 -38.65 35.46 -44.59
C ARG A 135 -39.52 35.24 -43.33
N ASP A 136 -40.31 36.26 -43.00
CA ASP A 136 -41.00 36.46 -41.72
C ASP A 136 -42.53 36.24 -41.76
N SER A 137 -43.13 36.23 -40.55
CA SER A 137 -44.53 36.57 -40.23
C SER A 137 -45.66 35.54 -40.55
N PRO A 138 -46.88 35.69 -39.99
CA PRO A 138 -47.16 35.68 -38.54
C PRO A 138 -48.36 34.77 -38.17
N PRO A 139 -48.55 34.42 -36.87
CA PRO A 139 -49.73 33.66 -36.42
C PRO A 139 -51.00 34.55 -36.28
N PRO A 140 -52.22 34.04 -36.57
CA PRO A 140 -53.46 34.80 -36.52
C PRO A 140 -54.06 34.95 -35.10
N ARG A 141 -54.97 35.92 -34.94
CA ARG A 141 -55.84 36.10 -33.76
C ARG A 141 -57.31 35.81 -34.11
N LEU A 142 -58.05 35.21 -33.17
CA LEU A 142 -59.52 35.26 -32.91
C LEU A 142 -59.89 34.01 -32.07
N GLY A 143 -60.77 34.02 -31.07
CA GLY A 143 -61.52 35.10 -30.38
C GLY A 143 -62.22 34.54 -29.12
N PHE A 144 -62.69 35.41 -28.20
CA PHE A 144 -63.44 35.00 -26.98
C PHE A 144 -64.97 35.03 -27.20
N PRO A 145 -65.74 34.22 -26.45
CA PRO A 145 -66.51 34.73 -25.30
C PRO A 145 -66.37 33.80 -24.06
N SER A 146 -65.93 34.26 -22.88
CA SER A 146 -66.65 35.06 -21.86
C SER A 146 -67.56 34.26 -20.89
N ALA A 147 -67.10 34.08 -19.65
CA ALA A 147 -67.92 33.79 -18.46
C ALA A 147 -67.24 34.47 -17.25
N GLN A 148 -68.01 34.97 -16.27
CA GLN A 148 -67.54 35.99 -15.32
C GLN A 148 -67.34 35.47 -13.88
N GLY A 149 -66.44 36.14 -13.14
CA GLY A 149 -66.79 36.65 -11.80
C GLY A 149 -66.64 35.75 -10.57
N ALA A 150 -65.44 35.26 -10.23
CA ALA A 150 -65.14 34.73 -8.87
C ALA A 150 -63.66 34.79 -8.42
N LYS A 151 -62.80 35.62 -9.01
CA LYS A 151 -61.36 35.70 -8.66
C LYS A 151 -60.78 37.13 -8.74
N MET A 152 -61.07 37.98 -7.74
CA MET A 152 -60.43 39.32 -7.66
C MET A 152 -59.93 39.76 -6.27
N GLU A 153 -59.97 38.89 -5.25
CA GLU A 153 -59.42 39.19 -3.91
C GLU A 153 -58.04 38.54 -3.67
N VAL A 154 -57.79 37.34 -4.25
CA VAL A 154 -56.61 36.51 -3.93
C VAL A 154 -55.36 36.91 -4.71
N CYS A 155 -55.49 37.34 -5.98
CA CYS A 155 -54.35 37.66 -6.84
C CYS A 155 -53.51 38.86 -6.37
N ARG A 156 -54.03 39.69 -5.46
CA ARG A 156 -53.34 40.91 -5.00
C ARG A 156 -52.23 40.66 -3.97
N ARG A 157 -52.19 39.47 -3.34
CA ARG A 157 -51.03 39.04 -2.51
C ARG A 157 -49.97 38.34 -3.36
N VAL A 158 -50.37 37.41 -4.22
CA VAL A 158 -49.47 36.57 -5.02
C VAL A 158 -48.47 37.39 -5.87
N HIS A 159 -48.93 38.43 -6.57
CA HIS A 159 -48.03 39.25 -7.39
C HIS A 159 -47.04 40.13 -6.59
N GLY A 160 -47.33 40.43 -5.31
CA GLY A 160 -46.37 41.13 -4.46
C GLY A 160 -45.19 40.23 -4.08
N GLU A 161 -45.48 38.97 -3.74
CA GLU A 161 -44.48 37.96 -3.38
C GLU A 161 -43.63 37.54 -4.60
N GLU A 162 -44.21 37.48 -5.80
CA GLU A 162 -43.46 37.23 -7.04
C GLU A 162 -42.47 38.37 -7.39
N GLU A 163 -42.87 39.65 -7.25
CA GLU A 163 -41.97 40.78 -7.54
C GLU A 163 -40.75 40.82 -6.61
N GLU A 164 -40.94 40.54 -5.31
CA GLU A 164 -39.84 40.45 -4.35
C GLU A 164 -38.95 39.23 -4.63
N ALA A 165 -39.53 38.06 -4.94
CA ALA A 165 -38.78 36.85 -5.26
C ALA A 165 -37.93 37.00 -6.55
N VAL A 166 -38.43 37.72 -7.56
CA VAL A 166 -37.68 38.03 -8.78
C VAL A 166 -36.59 39.08 -8.53
N LYS A 167 -36.85 40.12 -7.73
CA LYS A 167 -35.83 41.08 -7.29
C LYS A 167 -34.71 40.40 -6.49
N GLY A 168 -35.05 39.49 -5.59
CA GLY A 168 -34.10 38.68 -4.82
C GLY A 168 -33.18 37.85 -5.72
N LYS A 169 -33.75 37.01 -6.60
CA LYS A 169 -33.00 36.14 -7.52
C LYS A 169 -32.08 36.91 -8.48
N ASN A 170 -32.49 38.09 -8.95
CA ASN A 170 -31.63 38.95 -9.77
C ASN A 170 -30.49 39.60 -8.96
N LYS A 171 -30.73 39.94 -7.69
CA LYS A 171 -29.71 40.48 -6.78
C LYS A 171 -28.65 39.43 -6.42
N GLU A 172 -29.05 38.18 -6.18
CA GLU A 172 -28.14 37.04 -6.02
C GLU A 172 -27.33 36.74 -7.28
N LYS A 173 -27.98 36.62 -8.45
CA LYS A 173 -27.29 36.40 -9.73
C LYS A 173 -26.22 37.46 -9.99
N SER A 174 -26.56 38.74 -9.83
CA SER A 174 -25.62 39.85 -9.94
C SER A 174 -24.43 39.68 -8.98
N SER A 175 -24.68 39.42 -7.70
CA SER A 175 -23.63 39.19 -6.70
C SER A 175 -22.68 38.05 -7.10
N SER A 176 -23.23 36.90 -7.51
CA SER A 176 -22.44 35.73 -7.93
C SER A 176 -21.57 36.00 -9.17
N GLN A 177 -22.08 36.77 -10.13
CA GLN A 177 -21.36 37.15 -11.34
C GLN A 177 -20.17 38.09 -11.03
N TRP A 178 -20.39 39.11 -10.19
CA TRP A 178 -19.32 39.98 -9.72
C TRP A 178 -18.26 39.23 -8.89
N GLN A 179 -18.65 38.20 -8.14
CA GLN A 179 -17.71 37.37 -7.40
C GLN A 179 -16.84 36.52 -8.33
N SER A 180 -17.44 35.89 -9.35
CA SER A 180 -16.72 35.10 -10.36
C SER A 180 -15.69 35.95 -11.13
N VAL A 181 -16.05 37.17 -11.52
CA VAL A 181 -15.13 38.10 -12.22
C VAL A 181 -13.93 38.47 -11.34
N LYS A 182 -14.16 38.84 -10.07
CA LYS A 182 -13.07 39.15 -9.12
C LYS A 182 -12.11 37.97 -8.94
N ASN A 183 -12.65 36.77 -8.76
CA ASN A 183 -11.84 35.56 -8.62
C ASN A 183 -10.98 35.30 -9.86
N GLY A 184 -11.56 35.44 -11.07
CA GLY A 184 -10.81 35.31 -12.32
C GLY A 184 -9.64 36.30 -12.44
N VAL A 185 -9.84 37.55 -12.04
CA VAL A 185 -8.77 38.57 -12.00
C VAL A 185 -7.67 38.18 -11.02
N PHE A 186 -7.99 37.81 -9.77
CA PHE A 186 -6.98 37.45 -8.78
C PHE A 186 -6.23 36.15 -9.13
N PHE A 187 -6.89 35.16 -9.75
CA PHE A 187 -6.22 33.98 -10.31
C PHE A 187 -5.24 34.36 -11.44
N SER A 188 -5.68 35.20 -12.39
CA SER A 188 -4.84 35.64 -13.50
C SER A 188 -3.62 36.41 -13.01
N VAL A 189 -3.79 37.30 -12.03
CA VAL A 189 -2.70 38.04 -11.39
C VAL A 189 -1.74 37.07 -10.69
N PHE A 190 -2.24 36.18 -9.83
CA PHE A 190 -1.42 35.21 -9.10
C PHE A 190 -0.51 34.39 -10.03
N PHE A 191 -1.09 33.75 -11.05
CA PHE A 191 -0.32 32.90 -11.97
C PHE A 191 0.61 33.69 -12.90
N SER A 192 0.19 34.85 -13.41
CA SER A 192 1.07 35.69 -14.27
C SER A 192 2.28 36.22 -13.50
N VAL A 193 2.06 36.64 -12.25
CA VAL A 193 3.12 37.18 -11.37
C VAL A 193 4.05 36.06 -10.88
N ALA A 194 3.51 34.89 -10.52
CA ALA A 194 4.32 33.70 -10.21
C ALA A 194 5.20 33.28 -11.40
N TYR A 195 4.65 33.25 -12.61
CA TYR A 195 5.40 32.95 -13.83
C TYR A 195 6.53 33.96 -14.10
N PHE A 196 6.25 35.26 -13.94
CA PHE A 196 7.26 36.31 -14.05
C PHE A 196 8.42 36.12 -13.04
N LEU A 197 8.11 35.86 -11.77
CA LEU A 197 9.12 35.63 -10.73
C LEU A 197 9.96 34.39 -11.00
N LEU A 198 9.33 33.26 -11.39
CA LEU A 198 10.04 32.04 -11.79
C LEU A 198 10.98 32.29 -12.97
N HIS A 199 10.56 33.04 -13.98
CA HIS A 199 11.42 33.40 -15.11
C HIS A 199 12.58 34.32 -14.69
N ARG A 200 12.36 35.27 -13.79
CA ARG A 200 13.41 36.17 -13.28
C ARG A 200 14.42 35.42 -12.43
N TRP A 201 13.97 34.56 -11.52
CA TRP A 201 14.85 33.71 -10.72
C TRP A 201 15.65 32.73 -11.58
N ARG A 202 15.05 32.17 -12.66
CA ARG A 202 15.77 31.33 -13.63
C ARG A 202 16.92 32.07 -14.32
N GLU A 203 16.71 33.29 -14.78
CA GLU A 203 17.81 34.10 -15.36
C GLU A 203 18.85 34.51 -14.29
N LYS A 204 18.44 34.81 -13.06
CA LYS A 204 19.39 35.11 -11.97
C LYS A 204 20.31 33.93 -11.65
N ILE A 205 19.74 32.72 -11.59
CA ILE A 205 20.51 31.47 -11.44
C ILE A 205 21.46 31.28 -12.64
N ARG A 206 21.01 31.56 -13.88
CA ARG A 206 21.83 31.44 -15.09
C ARG A 206 22.97 32.47 -15.18
N THR A 207 22.82 33.61 -14.51
CA THR A 207 23.81 34.71 -14.47
C THR A 207 24.62 34.74 -13.17
N SER A 208 24.46 33.76 -12.28
CA SER A 208 25.07 33.71 -10.94
C SER A 208 24.80 34.96 -10.07
N THR A 209 23.71 35.69 -10.32
CA THR A 209 23.35 36.88 -9.55
C THR A 209 22.57 36.48 -8.29
N PRO A 210 22.87 37.05 -7.09
CA PRO A 210 22.23 36.60 -5.86
C PRO A 210 20.71 36.87 -5.84
N LEU A 211 19.92 35.84 -5.53
CA LEU A 211 18.45 35.91 -5.54
C LEU A 211 17.86 36.96 -4.57
N HIS A 212 18.60 37.34 -3.51
CA HIS A 212 18.19 38.37 -2.55
C HIS A 212 18.30 39.81 -3.09
N VAL A 213 19.03 40.04 -4.19
CA VAL A 213 19.13 41.36 -4.84
C VAL A 213 17.90 41.54 -5.73
N LEU A 214 16.83 42.13 -5.18
CA LEU A 214 15.56 42.33 -5.90
C LEU A 214 15.52 43.68 -6.63
N THR A 215 15.07 43.65 -7.89
CA THR A 215 14.73 44.88 -8.64
C THR A 215 13.34 45.38 -8.26
N LEU A 216 13.04 46.66 -8.53
CA LEU A 216 11.73 47.26 -8.23
C LEU A 216 10.54 46.46 -8.81
N SER A 217 10.70 45.92 -10.03
CA SER A 217 9.68 45.07 -10.67
C SER A 217 9.48 43.72 -9.97
N GLU A 218 10.53 43.15 -9.38
CA GLU A 218 10.43 41.91 -8.60
C GLU A 218 9.86 42.17 -7.20
N ILE A 219 10.14 43.32 -6.59
CA ILE A 219 9.52 43.74 -5.33
C ILE A 219 8.00 43.91 -5.53
N LEU A 220 7.57 44.64 -6.57
CA LEU A 220 6.17 44.80 -6.93
C LEU A 220 5.50 43.46 -7.25
N ALA A 221 6.21 42.55 -7.92
CA ALA A 221 5.72 41.20 -8.19
C ALA A 221 5.57 40.38 -6.89
N VAL A 222 6.55 40.37 -5.98
CA VAL A 222 6.44 39.66 -4.68
C VAL A 222 5.28 40.19 -3.86
N VAL A 223 5.09 41.52 -3.77
CA VAL A 223 3.95 42.13 -3.08
C VAL A 223 2.61 41.73 -3.73
N SER A 224 2.54 41.74 -5.08
CA SER A 224 1.34 41.33 -5.82
C SER A 224 1.01 39.84 -5.66
N LEU A 225 2.03 38.98 -5.59
CA LEU A 225 1.88 37.55 -5.34
C LEU A 225 1.37 37.30 -3.92
N ILE A 226 1.91 38.00 -2.92
CA ILE A 226 1.47 37.89 -1.52
C ILE A 226 0.03 38.41 -1.37
N ALA A 227 -0.31 39.55 -1.97
CA ALA A 227 -1.67 40.11 -1.91
C ALA A 227 -2.71 39.20 -2.58
N SER A 228 -2.40 38.65 -3.76
CA SER A 228 -3.28 37.70 -4.44
C SER A 228 -3.36 36.34 -3.73
N ALA A 229 -2.27 35.86 -3.12
CA ALA A 229 -2.28 34.68 -2.25
C ALA A 229 -3.18 34.89 -1.03
N PHE A 230 -3.10 36.02 -0.33
CA PHE A 230 -3.99 36.34 0.79
C PHE A 230 -5.45 36.45 0.36
N TYR A 231 -5.75 37.04 -0.80
CA TYR A 231 -7.12 37.07 -1.34
C TYR A 231 -7.66 35.68 -1.62
N LEU A 232 -6.89 34.82 -2.31
CA LEU A 232 -7.29 33.45 -2.63
C LEU A 232 -7.38 32.58 -1.36
N MET A 233 -6.49 32.74 -0.38
CA MET A 233 -6.58 32.07 0.92
C MET A 233 -7.77 32.56 1.75
N ALA A 234 -8.15 33.83 1.68
CA ALA A 234 -9.38 34.30 2.33
C ALA A 234 -10.62 33.67 1.65
N PHE A 235 -10.70 33.72 0.31
CA PHE A 235 -11.87 33.25 -0.42
C PHE A 235 -12.06 31.72 -0.35
N PHE A 236 -11.01 30.93 -0.63
CA PHE A 236 -11.08 29.46 -0.56
C PHE A 236 -10.86 28.92 0.86
N GLY A 237 -10.02 29.56 1.66
CA GLY A 237 -9.71 29.11 3.01
C GLY A 237 -10.85 29.34 4.00
N ILE A 238 -11.73 30.34 3.82
CA ILE A 238 -12.94 30.45 4.67
C ILE A 238 -13.83 29.21 4.54
N ALA A 239 -13.99 28.64 3.34
CA ALA A 239 -14.72 27.38 3.15
C ALA A 239 -14.03 26.18 3.85
N PHE A 240 -12.70 26.20 3.98
CA PHE A 240 -11.92 25.16 4.65
C PHE A 240 -11.81 25.36 6.18
N ILE A 241 -11.93 26.60 6.66
CA ILE A 241 -11.76 27.01 8.06
C ILE A 241 -13.10 27.06 8.80
N LEU A 242 -14.21 27.44 8.16
CA LEU A 242 -15.53 27.41 8.83
C LEU A 242 -16.11 26.00 8.94
N HIS A 243 -15.76 25.06 8.06
CA HIS A 243 -16.33 23.71 8.10
C HIS A 243 -16.01 22.93 9.40
N PRO A 244 -14.79 23.04 9.97
CA PRO A 244 -14.50 22.54 11.32
C PRO A 244 -15.15 23.34 12.46
N PHE A 245 -15.34 24.65 12.30
CA PHE A 245 -15.79 25.52 13.40
C PHE A 245 -17.32 25.64 13.54
N LEU A 246 -18.08 25.56 12.45
CA LEU A 246 -19.55 25.37 12.51
C LEU A 246 -19.95 24.00 13.07
N SER A 247 -18.99 23.06 13.15
CA SER A 247 -19.19 21.71 13.72
C SER A 247 -18.78 21.62 15.19
N ARG A 248 -18.57 22.74 15.91
CA ARG A 248 -17.85 22.71 17.20
C ARG A 248 -18.23 23.74 18.27
N THR A 249 -19.52 24.04 18.43
CA THR A 249 -20.06 24.80 19.57
C THR A 249 -21.44 24.30 20.03
N SER A 250 -21.51 23.17 20.74
CA SER A 250 -22.55 22.79 21.73
C SER A 250 -22.37 21.33 22.15
N ASP A 251 -21.54 21.06 23.15
CA ASP A 251 -21.38 19.72 23.75
C ASP A 251 -21.10 19.79 25.27
N ASP A 252 -21.52 20.91 25.89
CA ASP A 252 -21.45 21.20 27.34
C ASP A 252 -22.83 21.73 27.81
N ASP A 253 -23.86 20.89 27.74
CA ASP A 253 -25.07 20.95 28.60
C ASP A 253 -26.02 19.76 28.31
N LEU A 254 -25.62 18.53 28.67
CA LEU A 254 -26.46 17.34 28.47
C LEU A 254 -27.55 17.19 29.55
N GLN A 255 -28.45 18.17 29.65
CA GLN A 255 -29.74 17.93 30.29
C GLN A 255 -30.58 16.99 29.43
N ILE A 256 -31.12 15.93 30.04
CA ILE A 256 -31.86 14.87 29.33
C ILE A 256 -33.27 15.38 28.98
N ILE A 257 -33.37 16.16 27.90
CA ILE A 257 -34.65 16.46 27.26
C ILE A 257 -35.05 15.25 26.43
N THR A 258 -35.94 14.42 26.97
CA THR A 258 -36.50 13.24 26.29
C THR A 258 -37.52 13.65 25.21
N HIS A 259 -37.03 14.27 24.14
CA HIS A 259 -37.76 14.23 22.87
C HIS A 259 -37.81 12.77 22.38
N PRO A 260 -38.99 12.21 22.05
CA PRO A 260 -39.06 10.90 21.45
C PRO A 260 -38.37 10.96 20.09
N LEU A 261 -37.34 10.11 19.90
CA LEU A 261 -36.73 9.89 18.60
C LEU A 261 -37.84 9.57 17.59
N PRO A 262 -37.89 10.24 16.41
CA PRO A 262 -38.85 9.88 15.40
C PRO A 262 -38.68 8.41 15.03
N SER A 263 -39.81 7.73 14.87
CA SER A 263 -39.87 6.34 14.40
C SER A 263 -38.99 6.13 13.16
N SER A 264 -38.46 4.91 13.02
CA SER A 264 -37.67 4.39 11.88
C SER A 264 -37.80 5.22 10.59
N PRO A 265 -36.68 5.65 9.96
CA PRO A 265 -36.71 6.54 8.80
C PRO A 265 -37.65 5.99 7.72
N PRO A 266 -38.41 6.86 7.04
CA PRO A 266 -39.56 6.45 6.24
C PRO A 266 -39.19 5.35 5.24
N PRO A 267 -40.07 4.34 5.05
CA PRO A 267 -39.77 3.20 4.21
C PRO A 267 -39.41 3.67 2.80
N LEU A 268 -38.36 3.07 2.23
CA LEU A 268 -37.97 3.40 0.87
C LEU A 268 -39.09 3.03 -0.12
N PRO A 269 -39.23 3.79 -1.22
CA PRO A 269 -40.09 3.39 -2.33
C PRO A 269 -39.84 1.94 -2.76
N LYS A 270 -40.91 1.24 -3.14
CA LYS A 270 -40.78 -0.14 -3.62
C LYS A 270 -40.13 -0.22 -4.99
N ASP A 271 -40.39 0.76 -5.86
CA ASP A 271 -39.80 0.86 -7.19
C ASP A 271 -38.36 1.38 -7.18
N ASP A 272 -37.50 0.80 -8.02
CA ASP A 272 -36.09 1.18 -8.12
C ASP A 272 -35.91 2.61 -8.66
N GLN A 273 -36.75 3.08 -9.59
CA GLN A 273 -36.61 4.42 -10.19
C GLN A 273 -37.04 5.54 -9.22
N ASP A 274 -37.97 5.27 -8.31
CA ASP A 274 -38.28 6.18 -7.20
C ASP A 274 -37.11 6.26 -6.20
N VAL A 275 -36.47 5.14 -5.84
CA VAL A 275 -35.28 5.18 -4.96
C VAL A 275 -34.10 5.87 -5.65
N VAL A 276 -33.85 5.58 -6.93
CA VAL A 276 -32.83 6.28 -7.74
C VAL A 276 -33.08 7.79 -7.74
N ARG A 277 -34.31 8.24 -8.03
CA ARG A 277 -34.66 9.67 -7.98
C ARG A 277 -34.46 10.28 -6.59
N ALA A 278 -34.75 9.55 -5.52
CA ALA A 278 -34.54 10.01 -4.15
C ALA A 278 -33.05 10.07 -3.74
N VAL A 279 -32.19 9.22 -4.31
CA VAL A 279 -30.72 9.32 -4.16
C VAL A 279 -30.17 10.48 -4.97
N VAL A 280 -30.60 10.65 -6.23
CA VAL A 280 -30.20 11.75 -7.12
C VAL A 280 -30.60 13.12 -6.56
N SER A 281 -31.73 13.23 -5.87
CA SER A 281 -32.16 14.46 -5.20
C SER A 281 -31.55 14.70 -3.82
N GLY A 282 -30.73 13.77 -3.30
CA GLY A 282 -30.14 13.85 -1.96
C GLY A 282 -31.09 13.51 -0.81
N ALA A 283 -32.36 13.16 -1.07
CA ALA A 283 -33.33 12.75 -0.05
C ALA A 283 -33.02 11.38 0.58
N VAL A 284 -32.20 10.55 -0.09
CA VAL A 284 -31.68 9.27 0.42
C VAL A 284 -30.15 9.26 0.28
N PRO A 285 -29.39 9.25 1.39
CA PRO A 285 -27.93 9.16 1.31
C PRO A 285 -27.50 7.82 0.72
N SER A 286 -26.68 7.87 -0.35
CA SER A 286 -26.24 6.67 -1.11
C SER A 286 -25.57 5.59 -0.24
N TYR A 287 -24.84 5.97 0.81
CA TYR A 287 -24.20 5.03 1.75
C TYR A 287 -25.18 4.30 2.67
N SER A 288 -26.47 4.67 2.69
CA SER A 288 -27.51 4.06 3.52
C SER A 288 -28.35 3.01 2.79
N LEU A 289 -28.06 2.73 1.53
CA LEU A 289 -28.88 1.84 0.70
C LEU A 289 -28.88 0.40 1.20
N GLU A 290 -27.71 -0.17 1.53
CA GLU A 290 -27.58 -1.55 2.04
C GLU A 290 -28.41 -1.75 3.32
N SER A 291 -28.31 -0.83 4.27
CA SER A 291 -29.01 -0.93 5.56
C SER A 291 -30.49 -0.56 5.50
N ARG A 292 -30.95 0.22 4.51
CA ARG A 292 -32.37 0.56 4.32
C ARG A 292 -33.12 -0.36 3.36
N LEU A 293 -32.42 -1.06 2.48
CA LEU A 293 -33.00 -2.04 1.55
C LEU A 293 -32.92 -3.48 2.09
N ALA A 294 -31.95 -3.77 2.96
CA ALA A 294 -31.58 -5.11 3.41
C ALA A 294 -31.24 -6.08 2.25
N ASP A 295 -30.74 -5.52 1.14
CA ASP A 295 -30.33 -6.22 -0.08
C ASP A 295 -29.12 -5.48 -0.67
N CYS A 296 -27.96 -6.11 -0.62
CA CYS A 296 -26.70 -5.48 -1.03
C CYS A 296 -26.50 -5.44 -2.56
N ASN A 297 -27.08 -6.39 -3.30
CA ASN A 297 -27.05 -6.37 -4.77
C ASN A 297 -27.94 -5.23 -5.28
N ARG A 298 -29.19 -5.14 -4.79
CA ARG A 298 -30.12 -4.07 -5.13
C ARG A 298 -29.59 -2.69 -4.71
N ALA A 299 -28.92 -2.59 -3.56
CA ALA A 299 -28.23 -1.36 -3.15
C ALA A 299 -27.16 -0.93 -4.17
N ALA A 300 -26.30 -1.86 -4.61
CA ALA A 300 -25.28 -1.58 -5.63
C ALA A 300 -25.90 -1.20 -6.98
N LYS A 301 -26.98 -1.89 -7.40
CA LYS A 301 -27.75 -1.62 -8.62
C LYS A 301 -28.37 -0.22 -8.63
N ILE A 302 -29.09 0.15 -7.56
CA ILE A 302 -29.71 1.47 -7.40
C ILE A 302 -28.64 2.56 -7.35
N ARG A 303 -27.53 2.32 -6.64
CA ARG A 303 -26.40 3.26 -6.59
C ARG A 303 -25.78 3.48 -7.96
N ARG A 304 -25.53 2.41 -8.71
CA ARG A 304 -24.99 2.47 -10.06
C ARG A 304 -25.86 3.36 -10.96
N ALA A 305 -27.18 3.09 -11.01
CA ALA A 305 -28.11 3.90 -11.80
C ALA A 305 -28.13 5.38 -11.36
N ALA A 306 -28.12 5.65 -10.06
CA ALA A 306 -28.04 7.02 -9.54
C ALA A 306 -26.73 7.73 -9.93
N VAL A 307 -25.59 7.01 -9.95
CA VAL A 307 -24.30 7.53 -10.43
C VAL A 307 -24.33 7.77 -11.94
N GLU A 308 -24.90 6.87 -12.74
CA GLU A 308 -25.06 7.03 -14.19
C GLU A 308 -25.90 8.27 -14.54
N HIS A 309 -27.00 8.49 -13.79
CA HIS A 309 -27.83 9.70 -13.89
C HIS A 309 -27.09 10.98 -13.48
N LEU A 310 -26.36 10.98 -12.36
CA LEU A 310 -25.62 12.15 -11.86
C LEU A 310 -24.42 12.52 -12.75
N ALA A 311 -23.74 11.53 -13.32
CA ALA A 311 -22.59 11.73 -14.18
C ALA A 311 -22.96 12.04 -15.65
N GLY A 312 -24.17 11.69 -16.08
CA GLY A 312 -24.56 11.74 -17.50
C GLY A 312 -23.75 10.77 -18.36
N ARG A 313 -23.27 9.66 -17.78
CA ARG A 313 -22.37 8.66 -18.40
C ARG A 313 -22.77 7.27 -17.96
N SER A 314 -22.82 6.33 -18.89
CA SER A 314 -23.04 4.90 -18.57
C SER A 314 -21.79 4.27 -17.93
N LEU A 315 -22.00 3.27 -17.08
CA LEU A 315 -20.97 2.35 -16.57
C LEU A 315 -21.01 1.00 -17.30
N ASP A 316 -21.63 0.91 -18.48
CA ASP A 316 -21.68 -0.31 -19.31
C ASP A 316 -20.28 -0.91 -19.51
N GLY A 317 -20.19 -2.24 -19.37
CA GLY A 317 -18.92 -2.96 -19.37
C GLY A 317 -18.25 -3.10 -17.99
N LEU A 318 -18.71 -2.39 -16.95
CA LEU A 318 -18.42 -2.74 -15.54
C LEU A 318 -19.46 -3.76 -15.06
N PRO A 319 -19.08 -5.02 -14.75
CA PRO A 319 -20.01 -6.04 -14.24
C PRO A 319 -20.66 -5.67 -12.90
N LEU A 320 -21.88 -6.16 -12.72
CA LEU A 320 -22.68 -6.07 -11.49
C LEU A 320 -23.09 -7.47 -11.03
N GLU A 321 -23.61 -8.30 -11.94
CA GLU A 321 -24.01 -9.67 -11.63
C GLU A 321 -22.83 -10.62 -11.40
N GLY A 322 -23.06 -11.67 -10.61
CA GLY A 322 -22.07 -12.71 -10.30
C GLY A 322 -21.11 -12.36 -9.15
N PHE A 323 -21.42 -11.34 -8.35
CA PHE A 323 -20.64 -10.95 -7.17
C PHE A 323 -21.48 -10.98 -5.89
N ASP A 324 -20.89 -11.51 -4.81
CA ASP A 324 -21.48 -11.54 -3.47
C ASP A 324 -21.24 -10.19 -2.77
N TYR A 325 -22.23 -9.29 -2.87
CA TYR A 325 -22.18 -7.97 -2.24
C TYR A 325 -22.34 -7.99 -0.71
N GLU A 326 -22.83 -9.08 -0.11
CA GLU A 326 -22.88 -9.23 1.35
C GLU A 326 -21.48 -9.49 1.91
N SER A 327 -20.65 -10.27 1.19
CA SER A 327 -19.28 -10.62 1.61
C SER A 327 -18.33 -9.42 1.79
N ILE A 328 -18.61 -8.28 1.14
CA ILE A 328 -17.81 -7.05 1.27
C ILE A 328 -18.34 -6.06 2.32
N LEU A 329 -19.60 -6.19 2.75
CA LEU A 329 -20.29 -5.19 3.56
C LEU A 329 -19.58 -4.98 4.90
N GLY A 330 -19.14 -3.74 5.14
CA GLY A 330 -18.41 -3.36 6.37
C GLY A 330 -17.04 -4.04 6.53
N GLN A 331 -16.49 -4.65 5.48
CA GLN A 331 -15.23 -5.41 5.54
C GLN A 331 -14.22 -5.07 4.45
N CYS A 332 -14.67 -4.83 3.21
CA CYS A 332 -13.75 -4.73 2.06
C CYS A 332 -13.97 -3.51 1.15
N CYS A 333 -15.20 -3.00 1.00
CA CYS A 333 -15.48 -1.84 0.14
C CYS A 333 -16.82 -1.19 0.48
N GLU A 334 -16.84 0.13 0.59
CA GLU A 334 -18.03 0.95 0.77
C GLU A 334 -18.59 1.44 -0.57
N MET A 335 -19.91 1.65 -0.63
CA MET A 335 -20.62 2.23 -1.79
C MET A 335 -20.37 1.51 -3.15
N PRO A 336 -20.44 0.17 -3.24
CA PRO A 336 -20.24 -0.56 -4.50
C PRO A 336 -21.22 -0.16 -5.61
N VAL A 337 -20.75 -0.20 -6.86
CA VAL A 337 -21.52 0.04 -8.12
C VAL A 337 -21.29 -1.04 -9.20
N GLY A 338 -20.52 -2.07 -8.86
CA GLY A 338 -19.97 -3.07 -9.77
C GLY A 338 -18.64 -3.61 -9.24
N PHE A 339 -17.92 -4.38 -10.04
CA PHE A 339 -16.59 -4.90 -9.70
C PHE A 339 -15.68 -5.01 -10.94
N VAL A 340 -14.37 -4.90 -10.77
CA VAL A 340 -13.39 -4.99 -11.87
C VAL A 340 -12.89 -6.42 -12.02
N GLN A 341 -12.95 -6.97 -13.23
CA GLN A 341 -12.38 -8.28 -13.57
C GLN A 341 -10.90 -8.12 -13.97
N ILE A 342 -10.01 -8.80 -13.25
CA ILE A 342 -8.58 -8.89 -13.57
C ILE A 342 -8.25 -10.32 -14.02
N PRO A 343 -7.57 -10.55 -15.16
CA PRO A 343 -7.17 -11.89 -15.59
C PRO A 343 -6.24 -12.56 -14.58
N VAL A 344 -6.52 -13.82 -14.22
CA VAL A 344 -5.65 -14.64 -13.36
C VAL A 344 -4.97 -15.71 -14.21
N GLY A 345 -3.65 -15.64 -14.31
CA GLY A 345 -2.80 -16.69 -14.85
C GLY A 345 -2.15 -17.53 -13.74
N VAL A 346 -1.42 -18.57 -14.13
CA VAL A 346 -0.60 -19.38 -13.21
C VAL A 346 0.83 -19.55 -13.72
N ALA A 347 1.79 -19.59 -12.80
CA ALA A 347 3.19 -19.92 -13.07
C ALA A 347 3.66 -21.07 -12.17
N GLY A 348 4.31 -22.09 -12.74
CA GLY A 348 4.85 -23.21 -11.97
C GLY A 348 5.14 -24.47 -12.80
N PRO A 349 5.50 -25.59 -12.13
CA PRO A 349 5.71 -25.68 -10.69
C PRO A 349 6.92 -24.87 -10.23
N LEU A 350 6.73 -24.04 -9.19
CA LEU A 350 7.81 -23.47 -8.40
C LEU A 350 8.21 -24.52 -7.36
N LEU A 351 9.35 -25.19 -7.58
CA LEU A 351 9.93 -26.10 -6.59
C LEU A 351 10.68 -25.27 -5.54
N LEU A 352 10.12 -25.19 -4.33
CA LEU A 352 10.59 -24.39 -3.20
C LEU A 352 10.51 -25.21 -1.91
N ASP A 353 11.60 -25.28 -1.16
CA ASP A 353 11.69 -25.99 0.12
C ASP A 353 11.21 -27.46 0.03
N GLY A 354 11.56 -28.12 -1.08
CA GLY A 354 11.19 -29.51 -1.39
C GLY A 354 9.73 -29.72 -1.80
N LYS A 355 8.95 -28.67 -2.04
CA LYS A 355 7.54 -28.74 -2.44
C LYS A 355 7.27 -27.94 -3.72
N GLU A 356 6.30 -28.39 -4.53
CA GLU A 356 5.90 -27.70 -5.76
C GLU A 356 4.66 -26.83 -5.53
N TYR A 357 4.72 -25.57 -5.99
CA TYR A 357 3.60 -24.62 -5.94
C TYR A 357 3.21 -24.15 -7.34
N THR A 358 1.91 -24.09 -7.61
CA THR A 358 1.35 -23.44 -8.80
C THR A 358 0.87 -22.05 -8.39
N VAL A 359 1.61 -21.02 -8.79
CA VAL A 359 1.44 -19.66 -8.25
C VAL A 359 0.41 -18.88 -9.05
N PRO A 360 -0.73 -18.46 -8.44
CA PRO A 360 -1.72 -17.63 -9.11
C PRO A 360 -1.25 -16.17 -9.21
N MET A 361 -1.44 -15.56 -10.38
CA MET A 361 -0.98 -14.21 -10.69
C MET A 361 -2.09 -13.43 -11.41
N ALA A 362 -2.67 -12.43 -10.75
CA ALA A 362 -3.69 -11.56 -11.29
C ALA A 362 -3.05 -10.33 -11.94
N THR A 363 -3.09 -10.21 -13.27
CA THR A 363 -2.40 -9.13 -13.99
C THR A 363 -3.02 -8.85 -15.36
N THR A 364 -2.86 -7.61 -15.83
CA THR A 364 -3.10 -7.19 -17.21
C THR A 364 -1.82 -7.00 -18.01
N GLU A 365 -0.64 -7.20 -17.41
CA GLU A 365 0.66 -7.06 -18.09
C GLU A 365 0.98 -8.31 -18.93
N GLY A 366 1.00 -8.14 -20.25
CA GLY A 366 1.50 -9.18 -21.17
C GLY A 366 2.97 -9.50 -20.91
N CYS A 367 3.36 -10.75 -21.19
CA CYS A 367 4.63 -11.40 -20.78
C CYS A 367 4.74 -11.83 -19.31
N LEU A 368 4.15 -11.12 -18.33
CA LEU A 368 4.55 -11.26 -16.92
C LEU A 368 4.50 -12.71 -16.41
N VAL A 369 3.33 -13.35 -16.46
CA VAL A 369 3.12 -14.73 -15.99
C VAL A 369 4.00 -15.72 -16.75
N ALA A 370 4.17 -15.54 -18.07
CA ALA A 370 5.01 -16.39 -18.91
C ALA A 370 6.51 -16.26 -18.57
N SER A 371 6.96 -15.06 -18.17
CA SER A 371 8.32 -14.81 -17.70
C SER A 371 8.56 -15.47 -16.34
N THR A 372 7.66 -15.29 -15.37
CA THR A 372 7.75 -15.98 -14.06
C THR A 372 7.77 -17.50 -14.25
N ASN A 373 6.92 -18.04 -15.12
CA ASN A 373 6.86 -19.47 -15.44
C ASN A 373 8.17 -20.01 -16.05
N ARG A 374 8.84 -19.22 -16.92
CA ARG A 374 10.18 -19.53 -17.44
C ARG A 374 11.23 -19.56 -16.32
N GLY A 375 11.10 -18.66 -15.34
CA GLY A 375 11.90 -18.65 -14.11
C GLY A 375 11.71 -19.91 -13.27
N CYS A 376 10.46 -20.27 -12.96
CA CYS A 376 10.12 -21.49 -12.22
C CYS A 376 10.73 -22.72 -12.90
N LYS A 377 10.64 -22.82 -14.23
CA LYS A 377 11.26 -23.90 -15.01
C LYS A 377 12.79 -23.96 -14.88
N ALA A 378 13.48 -22.81 -14.78
CA ALA A 378 14.93 -22.77 -14.62
C ALA A 378 15.38 -23.19 -13.20
N ILE A 379 14.63 -22.78 -12.18
CA ILE A 379 14.82 -23.21 -10.79
C ILE A 379 14.57 -24.72 -10.66
N HIS A 380 13.41 -25.19 -11.13
CA HIS A 380 12.99 -26.61 -11.09
C HIS A 380 14.02 -27.54 -11.75
N ALA A 381 14.42 -27.25 -13.00
CA ALA A 381 15.42 -28.04 -13.73
C ALA A 381 16.82 -28.04 -13.08
N SER A 382 17.09 -27.10 -12.17
CA SER A 382 18.37 -27.02 -11.47
C SER A 382 18.37 -27.76 -10.12
N GLY A 383 17.19 -27.98 -9.52
CA GLY A 383 17.02 -28.71 -8.26
C GLY A 383 16.02 -28.07 -7.27
N GLY A 384 15.46 -26.91 -7.62
CA GLY A 384 14.60 -26.13 -6.73
C GLY A 384 15.28 -24.90 -6.13
N ALA A 385 14.52 -24.19 -5.31
CA ALA A 385 14.98 -23.08 -4.48
C ALA A 385 14.76 -23.40 -2.99
N SER A 386 15.50 -22.72 -2.13
CA SER A 386 15.35 -22.75 -0.67
C SER A 386 14.89 -21.38 -0.16
N SER A 387 14.13 -21.33 0.93
CA SER A 387 13.82 -20.08 1.63
C SER A 387 14.09 -20.14 3.13
N VAL A 388 14.45 -18.98 3.70
CA VAL A 388 14.63 -18.78 5.13
C VAL A 388 13.87 -17.53 5.56
N LEU A 389 12.97 -17.70 6.53
CA LEU A 389 12.29 -16.59 7.19
C LEU A 389 13.14 -16.11 8.38
N LEU A 390 13.55 -14.85 8.36
CA LEU A 390 14.40 -14.23 9.38
C LEU A 390 13.60 -13.51 10.48
N ARG A 391 12.40 -13.01 10.17
CA ARG A 391 11.54 -12.23 11.09
C ARG A 391 10.07 -12.34 10.70
N ASP A 392 9.19 -12.33 11.70
CA ASP A 392 7.72 -12.33 11.55
C ASP A 392 7.12 -11.34 12.57
N ALA A 393 7.07 -10.06 12.18
CA ALA A 393 6.77 -8.93 13.05
C ALA A 393 6.07 -7.78 12.31
N MET A 394 4.75 -7.67 12.43
CA MET A 394 4.01 -6.48 11.96
C MET A 394 4.19 -5.32 12.95
N THR A 395 4.16 -4.08 12.44
CA THR A 395 4.49 -2.88 13.21
C THR A 395 3.40 -1.82 13.22
N ARG A 396 3.32 -1.07 14.33
CA ARG A 396 2.57 0.19 14.43
C ARG A 396 3.39 1.17 15.25
N ALA A 397 3.44 2.42 14.80
CA ALA A 397 4.18 3.47 15.47
C ALA A 397 3.32 4.72 15.73
N PRO A 398 2.71 4.88 16.92
CA PRO A 398 2.10 6.12 17.33
C PRO A 398 3.15 7.23 17.48
N VAL A 399 2.65 8.46 17.43
CA VAL A 399 3.39 9.67 17.80
C VAL A 399 2.71 10.30 19.01
N VAL A 400 3.51 10.58 20.03
CA VAL A 400 3.08 11.25 21.27
C VAL A 400 3.97 12.46 21.54
N ARG A 401 3.53 13.37 22.39
CA ARG A 401 4.20 14.64 22.69
C ARG A 401 4.21 14.91 24.18
N PHE A 402 5.24 15.62 24.63
CA PHE A 402 5.36 16.16 25.98
C PHE A 402 5.66 17.66 25.99
N SER A 403 5.71 18.24 27.19
CA SER A 403 6.14 19.62 27.41
C SER A 403 7.56 19.91 26.91
N SER A 404 8.48 18.95 27.03
CA SER A 404 9.91 19.09 26.72
C SER A 404 10.57 17.79 26.23
N THR A 405 11.70 17.93 25.53
CA THR A 405 12.56 16.79 25.11
C THR A 405 12.97 15.91 26.28
N LYS A 406 13.30 16.51 27.45
CA LYS A 406 13.66 15.75 28.66
C LYS A 406 12.51 14.87 29.16
N ARG A 407 11.28 15.39 29.18
CA ARG A 407 10.12 14.57 29.58
C ARG A 407 9.82 13.47 28.56
N ALA A 408 9.97 13.75 27.26
CA ALA A 408 9.88 12.72 26.21
C ALA A 408 10.94 11.62 26.34
N SER A 409 12.17 11.93 26.79
CA SER A 409 13.19 10.91 27.03
C SER A 409 12.92 10.05 28.26
N HIS A 410 12.18 10.54 29.27
CA HIS A 410 11.73 9.69 30.37
C HIS A 410 10.83 8.55 29.86
N LEU A 411 9.92 8.81 28.92
CA LEU A 411 9.09 7.75 28.32
C LEU A 411 9.92 6.84 27.40
N LYS A 412 10.85 7.37 26.60
CA LYS A 412 11.77 6.52 25.80
C LYS A 412 12.50 5.50 26.66
N PHE A 413 13.13 5.95 27.75
CA PHE A 413 13.90 5.07 28.63
C PHE A 413 13.01 4.07 29.38
N TYR A 414 11.79 4.46 29.79
CA TYR A 414 10.82 3.53 30.37
C TYR A 414 10.43 2.41 29.39
N LEU A 415 10.16 2.75 28.12
CA LEU A 415 9.73 1.80 27.09
C LEU A 415 10.83 0.83 26.62
N GLU A 416 12.10 1.23 26.75
CA GLU A 416 13.26 0.47 26.28
C GLU A 416 14.04 -0.21 27.42
N ASP A 417 13.63 -0.02 28.67
CA ASP A 417 14.12 -0.78 29.83
C ASP A 417 13.48 -2.18 29.86
N PRO A 418 14.27 -3.27 29.77
CA PRO A 418 13.75 -4.64 29.80
C PRO A 418 12.85 -4.96 31.00
N HIS A 419 13.04 -4.31 32.16
CA HIS A 419 12.24 -4.56 33.35
C HIS A 419 10.78 -4.11 33.21
N ASN A 420 10.49 -3.16 32.32
CA ASN A 420 9.12 -2.68 32.07
C ASN A 420 8.42 -3.45 30.93
N PHE A 421 9.18 -4.20 30.11
CA PHE A 421 8.66 -4.83 28.89
C PHE A 421 7.49 -5.77 29.17
N ASP A 422 7.57 -6.61 30.21
CA ASP A 422 6.49 -7.57 30.53
C ASP A 422 5.18 -6.87 30.91
N SER A 423 5.23 -5.76 31.65
CA SER A 423 4.04 -4.96 31.99
C SER A 423 3.39 -4.36 30.74
N ILE A 424 4.21 -3.82 29.83
CA ILE A 424 3.76 -3.25 28.55
C ILE A 424 3.20 -4.37 27.63
N ALA A 425 3.87 -5.52 27.59
CA ALA A 425 3.42 -6.70 26.85
C ALA A 425 2.09 -7.23 27.40
N VAL A 426 1.88 -7.26 28.72
CA VAL A 426 0.59 -7.61 29.34
C VAL A 426 -0.51 -6.62 28.94
N ALA A 427 -0.24 -5.33 28.83
CA ALA A 427 -1.21 -4.35 28.32
C ALA A 427 -1.56 -4.60 26.83
N PHE A 428 -0.54 -4.79 25.98
CA PHE A 428 -0.70 -5.07 24.55
C PHE A 428 -1.44 -6.38 24.28
N ASN A 429 -1.01 -7.47 24.93
CA ASN A 429 -1.45 -8.85 24.68
C ASN A 429 -2.91 -9.10 25.13
N LYS A 430 -3.49 -8.24 25.97
CA LYS A 430 -4.94 -8.25 26.29
C LYS A 430 -5.83 -7.95 25.07
N SER A 431 -5.29 -7.36 23.99
CA SER A 431 -6.07 -6.97 22.81
C SER A 431 -6.55 -8.15 21.95
N SER A 432 -5.78 -9.26 21.92
CA SER A 432 -6.02 -10.45 21.09
C SER A 432 -5.21 -11.67 21.53
N ARG A 433 -5.76 -12.87 21.33
CA ARG A 433 -5.04 -14.14 21.53
C ARG A 433 -3.82 -14.29 20.61
N PHE A 434 -3.88 -13.77 19.38
CA PHE A 434 -2.83 -13.91 18.36
C PHE A 434 -1.80 -12.77 18.36
N ALA A 435 -2.17 -11.58 18.86
CA ALA A 435 -1.22 -10.49 19.03
C ALA A 435 -0.24 -10.81 20.16
N LYS A 436 1.06 -10.82 19.87
CA LYS A 436 2.10 -10.87 20.90
C LYS A 436 3.15 -9.81 20.63
N LEU A 437 3.30 -8.87 21.57
CA LEU A 437 4.38 -7.89 21.53
C LEU A 437 5.74 -8.62 21.55
N GLN A 438 6.66 -8.18 20.70
CA GLN A 438 8.01 -8.74 20.56
C GLN A 438 9.10 -7.73 20.92
N ASP A 439 8.90 -6.46 20.58
CA ASP A 439 9.94 -5.42 20.62
C ASP A 439 9.30 -4.00 20.57
N ILE A 440 10.00 -3.00 21.11
CA ILE A 440 9.60 -1.58 21.11
C ILE A 440 10.85 -0.74 20.80
N LYS A 441 10.82 0.04 19.71
CA LYS A 441 11.91 0.95 19.32
C LYS A 441 11.41 2.39 19.24
N ALA A 442 11.86 3.26 20.15
CA ALA A 442 11.34 4.62 20.27
C ALA A 442 12.35 5.69 19.81
N THR A 443 11.88 6.67 19.02
CA THR A 443 12.71 7.74 18.42
C THR A 443 12.17 9.12 18.80
N ILE A 444 13.04 9.99 19.33
CA ILE A 444 12.70 11.35 19.75
C ILE A 444 12.96 12.33 18.61
N VAL A 445 12.01 13.25 18.36
CA VAL A 445 12.21 14.41 17.48
C VAL A 445 11.69 15.66 18.21
N GLY A 446 12.63 16.43 18.78
CA GLY A 446 12.31 17.52 19.70
C GLY A 446 11.55 17.00 20.93
N LYS A 447 10.37 17.57 21.19
CA LYS A 447 9.48 17.14 22.31
C LYS A 447 8.44 16.08 21.91
N ASN A 448 8.56 15.48 20.72
CA ASN A 448 7.70 14.38 20.26
C ASN A 448 8.47 13.05 20.30
N LEU A 449 7.76 11.95 20.54
CA LEU A 449 8.28 10.58 20.57
C LEU A 449 7.48 9.69 19.60
N TYR A 450 8.18 8.96 18.74
CA TYR A 450 7.64 8.00 17.79
C TYR A 450 7.98 6.58 18.27
N ILE A 451 6.99 5.76 18.58
CA ILE A 451 7.18 4.50 19.33
C ILE A 451 6.87 3.29 18.43
N ARG A 452 7.85 2.70 17.75
CA ARG A 452 7.62 1.56 16.83
C ARG A 452 7.46 0.27 17.63
N PHE A 453 6.23 -0.16 17.84
CA PHE A 453 5.90 -1.48 18.39
C PHE A 453 6.03 -2.55 17.30
N SER A 454 6.70 -3.65 17.61
CA SER A 454 6.87 -4.85 16.77
C SER A 454 6.13 -6.03 17.40
N CYS A 455 5.33 -6.78 16.64
CA CYS A 455 4.54 -7.88 17.19
C CYS A 455 4.20 -8.97 16.17
N SER A 456 3.98 -10.20 16.66
CA SER A 456 3.40 -11.27 15.84
C SER A 456 1.87 -11.13 15.76
N THR A 457 1.30 -11.60 14.66
CA THR A 457 -0.12 -11.43 14.31
C THR A 457 -0.82 -12.73 13.92
N GLY A 458 -0.17 -13.88 14.12
CA GLY A 458 -0.63 -15.17 13.60
C GLY A 458 -0.72 -15.14 12.07
N ASP A 459 -1.80 -15.72 11.52
CA ASP A 459 -2.01 -15.79 10.07
C ASP A 459 -2.64 -14.52 9.45
N ALA A 460 -3.02 -13.53 10.25
CA ALA A 460 -3.46 -12.25 9.74
C ALA A 460 -2.26 -11.33 9.45
N MET A 461 -2.32 -10.53 8.38
CA MET A 461 -1.40 -9.40 8.17
C MET A 461 -1.48 -8.42 9.36
N GLY A 462 -2.69 -8.27 9.93
CA GLY A 462 -2.88 -7.98 11.35
C GLY A 462 -2.96 -6.52 11.77
N MET A 463 -2.86 -5.56 10.84
CA MET A 463 -2.77 -4.12 11.14
C MET A 463 -3.84 -3.54 12.08
N ASN A 464 -5.09 -4.00 12.00
CA ASN A 464 -6.16 -3.56 12.92
C ASN A 464 -5.94 -4.09 14.35
N MET A 465 -5.45 -5.32 14.46
CA MET A 465 -5.12 -5.98 15.72
C MET A 465 -3.89 -5.35 16.38
N VAL A 466 -2.86 -4.98 15.60
CA VAL A 466 -1.71 -4.22 16.13
C VAL A 466 -2.14 -2.85 16.64
N SER A 467 -2.96 -2.10 15.88
CA SER A 467 -3.49 -0.80 16.33
C SER A 467 -4.23 -0.89 17.66
N LYS A 468 -5.06 -1.92 17.86
CA LYS A 468 -5.77 -2.16 19.13
C LYS A 468 -4.80 -2.50 20.28
N GLY A 469 -3.78 -3.31 20.03
CA GLY A 469 -2.72 -3.61 21.00
C GLY A 469 -1.99 -2.35 21.46
N VAL A 470 -1.65 -1.46 20.53
CA VAL A 470 -1.02 -0.17 20.84
C VAL A 470 -1.98 0.77 21.60
N GLN A 471 -3.26 0.82 21.24
CA GLN A 471 -4.25 1.63 21.99
C GLN A 471 -4.32 1.21 23.47
N ASN A 472 -4.31 -0.10 23.76
CA ASN A 472 -4.24 -0.60 25.13
C ASN A 472 -2.96 -0.13 25.86
N VAL A 473 -1.81 -0.16 25.19
CA VAL A 473 -0.53 0.30 25.77
C VAL A 473 -0.55 1.80 26.05
N LEU A 474 -1.05 2.62 25.12
CA LEU A 474 -1.15 4.07 25.32
C LEU A 474 -2.09 4.40 26.50
N ALA A 475 -3.22 3.70 26.63
CA ALA A 475 -4.12 3.85 27.78
C ALA A 475 -3.49 3.39 29.11
N PHE A 476 -2.66 2.33 29.09
CA PHE A 476 -1.88 1.89 30.25
C PHE A 476 -0.83 2.94 30.67
N LEU A 477 -0.11 3.52 29.70
CA LEU A 477 0.94 4.52 29.97
C LEU A 477 0.40 5.84 30.53
N GLN A 478 -0.85 6.22 30.28
CA GLN A 478 -1.44 7.46 30.81
C GLN A 478 -1.52 7.50 32.35
N ASN A 479 -1.35 6.37 33.06
CA ASN A 479 -1.31 6.36 34.52
C ASN A 479 0.01 6.96 35.06
N ASP A 480 1.15 6.60 34.46
CA ASP A 480 2.50 7.07 34.85
C ASP A 480 2.96 8.30 34.05
N PHE A 481 2.33 8.55 32.91
CA PHE A 481 2.63 9.65 31.99
C PHE A 481 1.39 10.49 31.63
N PRO A 482 0.59 10.99 32.61
CA PRO A 482 -0.66 11.73 32.34
C PRO A 482 -0.48 13.06 31.59
N ASP A 483 0.77 13.53 31.43
CA ASP A 483 1.15 14.68 30.60
C ASP A 483 1.51 14.29 29.14
N MET A 484 1.21 13.06 28.72
CA MET A 484 1.41 12.56 27.36
C MET A 484 0.25 12.95 26.43
N ASP A 485 0.54 13.86 25.50
CA ASP A 485 -0.35 14.29 24.41
C ASP A 485 -0.27 13.28 23.24
N VAL A 486 -1.31 12.45 23.06
CA VAL A 486 -1.34 11.38 22.06
C VAL A 486 -1.78 11.94 20.70
N ILE A 487 -0.81 12.36 19.90
CA ILE A 487 -1.02 13.06 18.61
C ILE A 487 -1.68 12.16 17.56
N GLY A 488 -1.37 10.86 17.57
CA GLY A 488 -2.04 9.90 16.70
C GLY A 488 -1.45 8.50 16.74
N ILE A 489 -2.30 7.51 16.48
CA ILE A 489 -1.94 6.08 16.53
C ILE A 489 -0.91 5.64 15.47
N SER A 490 -0.70 6.44 14.42
CA SER A 490 0.22 6.15 13.31
C SER A 490 0.98 7.41 12.86
N GLY A 491 2.08 7.74 13.55
CA GLY A 491 3.01 8.82 13.20
C GLY A 491 3.96 8.51 12.04
N ASN A 492 3.50 7.74 11.04
CA ASN A 492 4.25 7.27 9.85
C ASN A 492 5.57 6.49 10.09
N PHE A 493 6.05 6.35 11.32
CA PHE A 493 7.25 5.55 11.67
C PHE A 493 6.99 4.03 11.73
N CYS A 494 5.85 3.54 11.22
CA CYS A 494 5.56 2.11 11.13
C CYS A 494 6.57 1.40 10.19
N SER A 495 6.85 1.87 8.97
CA SER A 495 6.02 2.74 8.10
C SER A 495 4.99 1.90 7.35
N ASP A 496 3.92 2.49 6.82
CA ASP A 496 2.83 1.75 6.14
C ASP A 496 2.35 2.46 4.88
N LYS A 497 2.43 1.77 3.74
CA LYS A 497 2.05 2.25 2.39
C LYS A 497 2.85 3.47 1.92
N LYS A 498 4.08 3.59 2.42
CA LYS A 498 5.08 4.62 2.10
C LYS A 498 6.48 3.99 2.17
N ALA A 499 7.26 4.17 1.10
CA ALA A 499 8.66 3.74 1.06
C ALA A 499 9.47 4.40 2.20
N SER A 500 10.20 3.60 2.97
CA SER A 500 10.97 4.09 4.11
C SER A 500 12.17 3.22 4.47
N ALA A 501 13.23 3.87 4.95
CA ALA A 501 14.46 3.20 5.36
C ALA A 501 14.26 2.29 6.60
N VAL A 502 13.30 2.64 7.48
CA VAL A 502 13.03 1.83 8.68
C VAL A 502 12.46 0.45 8.32
N ASN A 503 11.67 0.33 7.25
CA ASN A 503 11.17 -0.99 6.79
C ASN A 503 12.22 -1.79 6.01
N TRP A 504 13.20 -1.12 5.40
CA TRP A 504 14.35 -1.75 4.76
C TRP A 504 15.33 -2.32 5.79
N ILE A 505 15.67 -1.53 6.82
CA ILE A 505 16.71 -1.85 7.80
C ILE A 505 16.20 -2.76 8.92
N GLU A 506 15.01 -2.51 9.44
CA GLU A 506 14.46 -3.17 10.65
C GLU A 506 13.43 -4.28 10.31
N GLY A 507 13.11 -4.44 9.03
CA GLY A 507 12.01 -5.27 8.52
C GLY A 507 10.61 -4.79 8.94
N ARG A 508 9.57 -5.37 8.31
CA ARG A 508 8.15 -5.20 8.67
C ARG A 508 7.28 -6.30 8.06
N GLY A 509 6.42 -6.94 8.85
CA GLY A 509 5.76 -8.16 8.39
C GLY A 509 6.76 -9.31 8.38
N LYS A 510 6.92 -9.99 7.24
CA LYS A 510 7.87 -11.10 7.07
C LYS A 510 9.16 -10.63 6.41
N SER A 511 10.31 -10.99 6.98
CA SER A 511 11.62 -10.81 6.34
C SER A 511 12.09 -12.15 5.80
N VAL A 512 12.20 -12.29 4.48
CA VAL A 512 12.48 -13.57 3.80
C VAL A 512 13.74 -13.45 2.94
N VAL A 513 14.57 -14.49 2.96
CA VAL A 513 15.61 -14.74 1.94
C VAL A 513 15.19 -15.96 1.13
N CYS A 514 15.37 -15.93 -0.19
CA CYS A 514 15.19 -17.11 -1.04
C CYS A 514 16.34 -17.21 -2.06
N GLU A 515 16.86 -18.41 -2.28
CA GLU A 515 18.03 -18.66 -3.13
C GLU A 515 17.90 -19.93 -3.98
N ALA A 516 18.65 -19.98 -5.09
CA ALA A 516 18.82 -21.15 -5.92
C ALA A 516 20.19 -21.17 -6.60
N VAL A 517 20.69 -22.37 -6.92
CA VAL A 517 21.83 -22.54 -7.85
C VAL A 517 21.29 -23.02 -9.19
N ILE A 518 21.46 -22.22 -10.24
CA ILE A 518 20.99 -22.48 -11.60
C ILE A 518 22.15 -23.05 -12.42
N LYS A 519 21.98 -24.27 -12.93
CA LYS A 519 23.02 -24.97 -13.70
C LYS A 519 23.33 -24.20 -14.99
N GLY A 520 24.60 -24.06 -15.36
CA GLY A 520 25.02 -23.31 -16.55
C GLY A 520 24.41 -23.80 -17.86
N GLU A 521 24.11 -25.09 -17.96
CA GLU A 521 23.35 -25.63 -19.10
C GLU A 521 21.89 -25.17 -19.10
N VAL A 522 21.26 -24.94 -17.94
CA VAL A 522 19.90 -24.40 -17.82
C VAL A 522 19.90 -22.90 -18.12
N VAL A 523 20.93 -22.17 -17.68
CA VAL A 523 21.15 -20.77 -18.09
C VAL A 523 21.22 -20.65 -19.62
N LYS A 524 22.01 -21.51 -20.28
CA LYS A 524 22.13 -21.51 -21.75
C LYS A 524 20.86 -22.04 -22.46
N LYS A 525 20.27 -23.16 -22.00
CA LYS A 525 19.13 -23.84 -22.66
C LYS A 525 17.79 -23.16 -22.42
N VAL A 526 17.50 -22.68 -21.21
CA VAL A 526 16.20 -22.10 -20.80
C VAL A 526 16.26 -20.58 -20.76
N LEU A 527 17.28 -20.01 -20.12
CA LEU A 527 17.42 -18.57 -19.93
C LEU A 527 18.06 -17.84 -21.13
N LYS A 528 18.66 -18.58 -22.07
CA LYS A 528 19.21 -18.09 -23.35
C LYS A 528 20.28 -16.99 -23.19
N THR A 529 21.06 -17.09 -22.12
CA THR A 529 22.14 -16.16 -21.76
C THR A 529 23.32 -16.95 -21.17
N SER A 530 24.31 -16.27 -20.59
CA SER A 530 25.44 -16.86 -19.86
C SER A 530 25.41 -16.47 -18.37
N VAL A 531 26.28 -17.06 -17.55
CA VAL A 531 26.38 -16.76 -16.10
C VAL A 531 27.02 -15.38 -15.91
N GLU A 532 28.10 -15.14 -16.65
CA GLU A 532 28.93 -13.94 -16.65
C GLU A 532 28.08 -12.69 -16.98
N ALA A 533 27.28 -12.75 -18.05
CA ALA A 533 26.40 -11.66 -18.47
C ALA A 533 25.25 -11.37 -17.46
N LEU A 534 24.83 -12.37 -16.67
CA LEU A 534 23.83 -12.18 -15.62
C LEU A 534 24.45 -11.50 -14.38
N VAL A 535 25.64 -11.94 -13.96
CA VAL A 535 26.38 -11.34 -12.85
C VAL A 535 26.75 -9.89 -13.16
N GLU A 536 27.31 -9.63 -14.35
CA GLU A 536 27.65 -8.27 -14.81
C GLU A 536 26.41 -7.37 -14.85
N LEU A 537 25.31 -7.83 -15.47
CA LEU A 537 24.08 -7.06 -15.53
C LEU A 537 23.49 -6.80 -14.13
N ASN A 538 23.56 -7.74 -13.19
CA ASN A 538 23.07 -7.54 -11.83
C ASN A 538 23.90 -6.47 -11.09
N MET A 539 25.23 -6.52 -11.22
CA MET A 539 26.13 -5.49 -10.68
C MET A 539 25.82 -4.11 -11.26
N LEU A 540 25.70 -4.00 -12.60
CA LEU A 540 25.51 -2.72 -13.29
C LEU A 540 24.10 -2.15 -13.14
N LYS A 541 23.05 -2.96 -13.28
CA LYS A 541 21.66 -2.53 -13.16
C LYS A 541 21.19 -2.50 -11.70
N ASN A 542 21.11 -3.68 -11.07
CA ASN A 542 20.36 -3.86 -9.82
C ASN A 542 21.08 -3.25 -8.61
N LEU A 543 22.41 -3.18 -8.64
CA LEU A 543 23.20 -2.51 -7.61
C LEU A 543 23.63 -1.10 -8.02
N ALA A 544 24.50 -0.94 -9.01
CA ALA A 544 25.10 0.36 -9.36
C ALA A 544 24.07 1.36 -9.92
N GLY A 545 23.20 0.93 -10.84
CA GLY A 545 22.12 1.76 -11.38
C GLY A 545 21.13 2.20 -10.31
N SER A 546 20.70 1.28 -9.44
CA SER A 546 19.84 1.58 -8.29
C SER A 546 20.48 2.56 -7.30
N ALA A 547 21.77 2.40 -7.01
CA ALA A 547 22.53 3.33 -6.16
C ALA A 547 22.64 4.73 -6.80
N ALA A 548 22.94 4.81 -8.09
CA ALA A 548 22.97 6.08 -8.84
C ALA A 548 21.60 6.77 -8.92
N ALA A 549 20.51 6.00 -8.91
CA ALA A 549 19.13 6.51 -8.84
C ALA A 549 18.69 6.89 -7.41
N GLY A 550 19.49 6.64 -6.37
CA GLY A 550 19.10 6.86 -4.98
C GLY A 550 17.98 5.93 -4.50
N ALA A 551 17.86 4.74 -5.08
CA ALA A 551 16.76 3.80 -4.81
C ALA A 551 16.78 3.31 -3.35
N LEU A 552 15.61 3.33 -2.71
CA LEU A 552 15.42 2.91 -1.33
C LEU A 552 14.78 1.51 -1.29
N GLY A 553 15.60 0.48 -1.06
CA GLY A 553 15.16 -0.93 -1.05
C GLY A 553 14.85 -1.54 -2.42
N GLY A 554 14.93 -0.76 -3.49
CA GLY A 554 14.65 -1.16 -4.87
C GLY A 554 15.85 -1.74 -5.63
N PHE A 555 16.65 -2.61 -5.01
CA PHE A 555 17.87 -3.18 -5.61
C PHE A 555 17.58 -4.45 -6.44
N ASN A 556 16.57 -4.38 -7.32
CA ASN A 556 16.01 -5.51 -8.07
C ASN A 556 15.53 -5.11 -9.48
N ALA A 557 15.04 -6.09 -10.25
CA ALA A 557 14.55 -5.89 -11.61
C ALA A 557 13.07 -5.51 -11.69
N HIS A 558 12.18 -6.28 -11.06
CA HIS A 558 10.73 -6.08 -11.10
C HIS A 558 9.97 -6.82 -9.98
N ALA A 559 10.55 -6.96 -8.77
CA ALA A 559 9.89 -7.64 -7.65
C ALA A 559 8.45 -7.13 -7.39
N SER A 560 8.23 -5.83 -7.61
CA SER A 560 6.94 -5.15 -7.54
C SER A 560 5.85 -5.77 -8.43
N ASN A 561 6.16 -6.18 -9.66
CA ASN A 561 5.16 -6.77 -10.57
C ASN A 561 4.65 -8.11 -10.02
N ILE A 562 5.52 -8.89 -9.38
CA ILE A 562 5.21 -10.22 -8.83
C ILE A 562 4.45 -10.11 -7.52
N VAL A 563 4.91 -9.24 -6.62
CA VAL A 563 4.23 -8.90 -5.37
C VAL A 563 2.81 -8.43 -5.69
N THR A 564 2.62 -7.43 -6.57
CA THR A 564 1.29 -6.96 -6.98
C THR A 564 0.42 -8.08 -7.57
N ALA A 565 0.94 -8.88 -8.50
CA ALA A 565 0.14 -9.91 -9.17
C ALA A 565 -0.32 -11.03 -8.22
N ILE A 566 0.53 -11.46 -7.29
CA ILE A 566 0.15 -12.43 -6.25
C ILE A 566 -0.79 -11.78 -5.22
N TYR A 567 -0.57 -10.52 -4.85
CA TYR A 567 -1.37 -9.81 -3.85
C TYR A 567 -2.82 -9.64 -4.29
N ILE A 568 -3.05 -9.21 -5.53
CA ILE A 568 -4.40 -9.09 -6.12
C ILE A 568 -5.05 -10.46 -6.24
N ALA A 569 -4.31 -11.49 -6.67
CA ALA A 569 -4.83 -12.85 -6.79
C ALA A 569 -5.23 -13.47 -5.45
N THR A 570 -4.49 -13.19 -4.36
CA THR A 570 -4.65 -13.85 -3.05
C THR A 570 -5.31 -12.96 -1.99
N GLY A 571 -5.84 -11.80 -2.36
CA GLY A 571 -6.64 -10.95 -1.47
C GLY A 571 -5.85 -10.20 -0.40
N GLN A 572 -4.58 -9.92 -0.69
CA GLN A 572 -3.73 -9.04 0.12
C GLN A 572 -4.08 -7.57 -0.16
N ASP A 573 -3.43 -6.63 0.53
CA ASP A 573 -3.60 -5.20 0.32
C ASP A 573 -2.62 -4.68 -0.76
N PRO A 574 -3.08 -4.32 -1.99
CA PRO A 574 -2.15 -4.02 -3.08
C PRO A 574 -1.33 -2.75 -2.85
N ALA A 575 -1.75 -1.86 -1.95
CA ALA A 575 -0.98 -0.66 -1.60
C ALA A 575 0.24 -0.98 -0.70
N GLN A 576 0.25 -2.13 -0.02
CA GLN A 576 1.42 -2.61 0.74
C GLN A 576 2.54 -3.14 -0.16
N ASN A 577 2.32 -3.26 -1.47
CA ASN A 577 3.37 -3.47 -2.47
C ASN A 577 4.52 -2.45 -2.36
N VAL A 578 4.23 -1.22 -1.92
CA VAL A 578 5.21 -0.12 -1.75
C VAL A 578 6.37 -0.49 -0.81
N GLU A 579 6.14 -1.35 0.19
CA GLU A 579 7.21 -1.88 1.04
C GLU A 579 7.41 -3.39 0.86
N SER A 580 6.38 -4.13 0.46
CA SER A 580 6.48 -5.58 0.19
C SER A 580 7.32 -5.92 -1.04
N SER A 581 7.58 -4.96 -1.92
CA SER A 581 8.53 -5.11 -3.04
C SER A 581 9.94 -4.57 -2.77
N ASN A 582 10.25 -4.21 -1.52
CA ASN A 582 11.63 -4.07 -1.06
C ASN A 582 12.37 -5.39 -1.30
N CYS A 583 13.39 -5.36 -2.15
CA CYS A 583 14.14 -6.54 -2.55
C CYS A 583 15.54 -6.14 -3.02
N ILE A 584 16.58 -6.80 -2.49
CA ILE A 584 17.90 -6.86 -3.13
C ILE A 584 18.08 -8.20 -3.79
N THR A 585 18.50 -8.17 -5.07
CA THR A 585 18.78 -9.35 -5.88
C THR A 585 20.29 -9.50 -6.02
N MET A 586 20.84 -10.64 -5.62
CA MET A 586 22.27 -10.98 -5.78
C MET A 586 22.44 -12.11 -6.80
N MET A 587 23.55 -12.08 -7.53
CA MET A 587 23.90 -13.06 -8.56
C MET A 587 25.41 -13.28 -8.53
N GLU A 588 25.85 -14.52 -8.32
CA GLU A 588 27.27 -14.87 -8.12
C GLU A 588 27.69 -16.11 -8.95
N PRO A 589 28.92 -16.12 -9.51
CA PRO A 589 29.43 -17.25 -10.26
C PRO A 589 29.93 -18.35 -9.31
N VAL A 590 29.31 -19.53 -9.34
CA VAL A 590 29.68 -20.69 -8.49
C VAL A 590 30.16 -21.88 -9.34
N ASN A 591 30.70 -22.91 -8.68
CA ASN A 591 31.28 -24.10 -9.33
C ASN A 591 32.31 -23.72 -10.41
N HIS A 592 33.28 -22.87 -10.04
CA HIS A 592 34.29 -22.27 -10.93
C HIS A 592 33.69 -21.44 -12.09
N GLY A 593 32.56 -20.75 -11.83
CA GLY A 593 31.85 -19.92 -12.81
C GLY A 593 30.97 -20.69 -13.79
N LYS A 594 30.90 -22.02 -13.67
CA LYS A 594 30.05 -22.87 -14.51
C LYS A 594 28.56 -22.62 -14.27
N ASP A 595 28.18 -22.42 -13.02
CA ASP A 595 26.79 -22.33 -12.56
C ASP A 595 26.54 -20.98 -11.87
N LEU A 596 25.28 -20.55 -11.78
CA LEU A 596 24.88 -19.27 -11.20
C LEU A 596 24.24 -19.50 -9.83
N HIS A 597 24.78 -18.93 -8.76
CA HIS A 597 24.00 -18.69 -7.55
C HIS A 597 23.19 -17.41 -7.73
N VAL A 598 21.93 -17.44 -7.31
CA VAL A 598 21.04 -16.27 -7.34
C VAL A 598 20.20 -16.26 -6.06
N SER A 599 20.06 -15.09 -5.46
CA SER A 599 19.21 -14.91 -4.27
C SER A 599 18.46 -13.59 -4.28
N VAL A 600 17.35 -13.57 -3.54
CA VAL A 600 16.54 -12.39 -3.25
C VAL A 600 16.33 -12.26 -1.74
N THR A 601 16.56 -11.06 -1.21
CA THR A 601 16.31 -10.73 0.19
C THR A 601 15.24 -9.65 0.27
N MET A 602 14.09 -10.01 0.83
CA MET A 602 12.89 -9.18 0.94
C MET A 602 12.57 -8.92 2.43
N PRO A 603 13.02 -7.79 3.01
CA PRO A 603 12.94 -7.58 4.46
C PRO A 603 11.54 -7.21 4.97
N SER A 604 10.61 -6.80 4.10
CA SER A 604 9.31 -6.24 4.53
C SER A 604 8.07 -6.77 3.78
N VAL A 605 7.95 -8.09 3.62
CA VAL A 605 6.81 -8.74 2.94
C VAL A 605 5.57 -8.78 3.85
N GLU A 606 4.54 -8.01 3.51
CA GLU A 606 3.30 -7.89 4.28
C GLU A 606 2.18 -8.78 3.73
N VAL A 607 2.10 -10.02 4.22
CA VAL A 607 1.03 -10.96 3.83
C VAL A 607 0.28 -11.55 5.02
N GLY A 608 -0.96 -11.96 4.76
CA GLY A 608 -1.81 -12.74 5.64
C GLY A 608 -2.75 -13.66 4.84
N THR A 609 -3.28 -14.68 5.51
CA THR A 609 -4.21 -15.65 4.91
C THR A 609 -5.58 -15.63 5.60
N VAL A 610 -5.81 -14.61 6.44
CA VAL A 610 -7.04 -14.35 7.20
C VAL A 610 -7.33 -12.85 7.26
N GLY A 611 -8.58 -12.47 7.02
CA GLY A 611 -9.07 -11.09 7.08
C GLY A 611 -8.86 -10.29 5.79
N GLY A 612 -9.61 -9.19 5.64
CA GLY A 612 -9.64 -8.42 4.40
C GLY A 612 -10.07 -9.27 3.19
N GLY A 613 -9.48 -8.98 2.03
CA GLY A 613 -9.81 -9.62 0.75
C GLY A 613 -9.56 -11.14 0.69
N THR A 614 -8.77 -11.71 1.61
CA THR A 614 -8.47 -13.16 1.68
C THR A 614 -9.72 -14.06 1.85
N GLN A 615 -10.82 -13.47 2.30
CA GLN A 615 -12.10 -14.13 2.54
C GLN A 615 -12.97 -14.24 1.28
N LEU A 616 -12.77 -13.34 0.30
CA LEU A 616 -13.56 -13.28 -0.94
C LEU A 616 -13.33 -14.53 -1.78
N ALA A 617 -14.38 -15.07 -2.41
CA ALA A 617 -14.38 -16.42 -2.97
C ALA A 617 -13.19 -16.72 -3.91
N SER A 618 -12.92 -15.85 -4.89
CA SER A 618 -11.84 -16.01 -5.88
C SER A 618 -10.46 -15.94 -5.25
N GLN A 619 -10.25 -14.98 -4.34
CA GLN A 619 -9.00 -14.80 -3.61
C GLN A 619 -8.72 -15.96 -2.66
N SER A 620 -9.78 -16.44 -2.00
CA SER A 620 -9.75 -17.60 -1.12
C SER A 620 -9.45 -18.89 -1.89
N ALA A 621 -9.93 -19.03 -3.14
CA ALA A 621 -9.57 -20.14 -4.02
C ALA A 621 -8.08 -20.09 -4.44
N CYS A 622 -7.53 -18.91 -4.71
CA CYS A 622 -6.11 -18.73 -5.01
C CYS A 622 -5.20 -19.06 -3.80
N LEU A 623 -5.60 -18.67 -2.58
CA LEU A 623 -4.94 -19.09 -1.35
C LEU A 623 -5.03 -20.61 -1.12
N ASN A 624 -6.12 -21.25 -1.57
CA ASN A 624 -6.32 -22.69 -1.47
C ASN A 624 -5.43 -23.47 -2.46
N LEU A 625 -5.24 -22.94 -3.68
CA LEU A 625 -4.31 -23.49 -4.68
C LEU A 625 -2.86 -23.51 -4.15
N LEU A 626 -2.48 -22.51 -3.36
CA LEU A 626 -1.19 -22.44 -2.68
C LEU A 626 -1.12 -23.25 -1.36
N GLY A 627 -2.21 -23.89 -0.93
CA GLY A 627 -2.26 -24.67 0.31
C GLY A 627 -2.25 -23.85 1.61
N VAL A 628 -2.42 -22.53 1.54
CA VAL A 628 -2.27 -21.59 2.68
C VAL A 628 -3.58 -20.91 3.12
N LYS A 629 -4.74 -21.29 2.58
CA LYS A 629 -6.03 -20.69 2.94
C LYS A 629 -6.33 -20.74 4.44
N GLY A 630 -6.68 -19.60 5.03
CA GLY A 630 -7.13 -19.48 6.41
C GLY A 630 -6.00 -19.54 7.45
N ALA A 631 -6.38 -19.65 8.72
CA ALA A 631 -5.43 -19.80 9.83
C ALA A 631 -4.89 -21.22 9.92
N SER A 632 -3.59 -21.37 10.23
CA SER A 632 -3.04 -22.66 10.62
C SER A 632 -3.60 -23.07 11.98
N LYS A 633 -4.09 -24.31 12.06
CA LYS A 633 -4.60 -24.90 13.32
C LYS A 633 -3.47 -25.40 14.22
N GLU A 634 -2.32 -25.71 13.63
CA GLU A 634 -1.18 -26.36 14.29
C GLU A 634 -0.15 -25.34 14.79
N SER A 635 0.16 -24.33 13.96
CA SER A 635 1.18 -23.32 14.26
C SER A 635 0.74 -21.95 13.75
N PRO A 636 0.13 -21.09 14.61
CA PRO A 636 -0.39 -19.79 14.21
C PRO A 636 0.65 -18.94 13.45
N GLY A 637 0.26 -18.47 12.27
CA GLY A 637 1.12 -17.75 11.32
C GLY A 637 1.84 -18.61 10.31
N ALA A 638 1.81 -19.96 10.40
CA ALA A 638 2.54 -20.81 9.46
C ALA A 638 2.04 -20.66 8.01
N ASN A 639 0.76 -20.40 7.79
CA ASN A 639 0.22 -20.18 6.46
C ASN A 639 0.68 -18.83 5.91
N SER A 640 0.65 -17.78 6.74
CA SER A 640 1.14 -16.44 6.33
C SER A 640 2.66 -16.41 6.12
N ARG A 641 3.43 -17.19 6.88
CA ARG A 641 4.87 -17.40 6.70
C ARG A 641 5.17 -18.13 5.38
N LEU A 642 4.47 -19.22 5.09
CA LEU A 642 4.62 -19.96 3.83
C LEU A 642 4.22 -19.11 2.62
N LEU A 643 3.16 -18.30 2.72
CA LEU A 643 2.80 -17.36 1.65
C LEU A 643 3.93 -16.34 1.37
N ALA A 644 4.63 -15.86 2.40
CA ALA A 644 5.78 -14.97 2.21
C ALA A 644 6.97 -15.67 1.51
N SER A 645 7.26 -16.93 1.87
CA SER A 645 8.24 -17.77 1.15
C SER A 645 7.86 -17.97 -0.33
N ILE A 646 6.59 -18.28 -0.62
CA ILE A 646 6.09 -18.45 -1.99
C ILE A 646 6.22 -17.15 -2.79
N VAL A 647 5.91 -15.99 -2.19
CA VAL A 647 6.13 -14.68 -2.82
C VAL A 647 7.62 -14.47 -3.14
N ALA A 648 8.52 -14.72 -2.19
CA ALA A 648 9.97 -14.57 -2.41
C ALA A 648 10.52 -15.51 -3.50
N GLY A 649 10.14 -16.80 -3.49
CA GLY A 649 10.53 -17.75 -4.54
C GLY A 649 9.95 -17.41 -5.92
N SER A 650 8.77 -16.77 -5.96
CA SER A 650 8.18 -16.26 -7.21
C SER A 650 8.91 -15.03 -7.72
N VAL A 651 9.35 -14.14 -6.83
CA VAL A 651 10.22 -12.99 -7.17
C VAL A 651 11.56 -13.50 -7.69
N LEU A 652 12.22 -14.45 -7.01
CA LEU A 652 13.46 -15.10 -7.46
C LEU A 652 13.35 -15.64 -8.89
N ALA A 653 12.28 -16.40 -9.17
CA ALA A 653 11.98 -16.92 -10.50
C ALA A 653 11.87 -15.81 -11.56
N ALA A 654 11.12 -14.76 -11.25
CA ALA A 654 10.86 -13.68 -12.19
C ALA A 654 12.08 -12.76 -12.42
N GLU A 655 12.85 -12.45 -11.37
CA GLU A 655 14.12 -11.72 -11.44
C GLU A 655 15.08 -12.44 -12.40
N LEU A 656 15.28 -13.74 -12.19
CA LEU A 656 16.11 -14.61 -13.02
C LEU A 656 15.68 -14.57 -14.50
N SER A 657 14.37 -14.66 -14.79
CA SER A 657 13.86 -14.62 -16.16
C SER A 657 13.99 -13.24 -16.82
N LEU A 658 13.67 -12.15 -16.10
CA LEU A 658 13.74 -10.80 -16.65
C LEU A 658 15.18 -10.36 -16.89
N MET A 659 16.08 -10.56 -15.93
CA MET A 659 17.51 -10.26 -16.08
C MET A 659 18.11 -11.03 -17.26
N SER A 660 17.69 -12.28 -17.46
CA SER A 660 18.09 -13.08 -18.64
C SER A 660 17.56 -12.53 -19.95
N ALA A 661 16.31 -12.04 -19.98
CA ALA A 661 15.72 -11.42 -21.16
C ALA A 661 16.36 -10.05 -21.49
N ILE A 662 16.85 -9.31 -20.49
CA ILE A 662 17.61 -8.07 -20.68
C ILE A 662 19.02 -8.39 -21.19
N ALA A 663 19.76 -9.29 -20.53
CA ALA A 663 21.12 -9.69 -20.92
C ALA A 663 21.19 -10.26 -22.35
N ALA A 664 20.15 -10.98 -22.78
CA ALA A 664 20.06 -11.51 -24.14
C ALA A 664 19.47 -10.53 -25.18
N GLY A 665 19.13 -9.28 -24.80
CA GLY A 665 18.50 -8.29 -25.70
C GLY A 665 17.06 -8.62 -26.13
N GLN A 666 16.40 -9.57 -25.46
CA GLN A 666 15.11 -10.16 -25.88
C GLN A 666 13.87 -9.43 -25.32
N LEU A 667 14.05 -8.45 -24.43
CA LEU A 667 12.94 -7.77 -23.73
C LEU A 667 11.92 -7.15 -24.70
N VAL A 668 12.37 -6.30 -25.63
CA VAL A 668 11.49 -5.58 -26.57
C VAL A 668 10.70 -6.57 -27.45
N ASN A 669 11.39 -7.54 -28.04
CA ASN A 669 10.77 -8.56 -28.89
C ASN A 669 9.72 -9.41 -28.14
N SER A 670 9.94 -9.64 -26.85
CA SER A 670 8.99 -10.37 -25.99
C SER A 670 7.73 -9.53 -25.74
N HIS A 671 7.87 -8.27 -25.31
CA HIS A 671 6.73 -7.37 -25.08
C HIS A 671 5.97 -7.08 -26.37
N MET A 672 6.64 -6.94 -27.52
CA MET A 672 5.98 -6.78 -28.81
C MET A 672 5.14 -8.01 -29.22
N LYS A 673 5.48 -9.21 -28.75
CA LYS A 673 4.76 -10.46 -29.07
C LYS A 673 3.55 -10.71 -28.17
N TYR A 674 3.63 -10.44 -26.86
CA TYR A 674 2.58 -10.82 -25.89
C TYR A 674 1.94 -9.63 -25.17
N ASN A 675 2.47 -8.41 -25.28
CA ASN A 675 2.00 -7.20 -24.60
C ASN A 675 1.59 -6.09 -25.61
N ARG A 676 1.27 -6.49 -26.84
CA ARG A 676 0.52 -5.69 -27.83
C ARG A 676 -0.51 -6.55 -28.55
N SER A 677 -1.69 -5.99 -28.83
CA SER A 677 -2.69 -6.67 -29.63
C SER A 677 -2.20 -6.85 -31.07
N SER A 678 -2.06 -8.11 -31.51
CA SER A 678 -1.83 -8.45 -32.91
C SER A 678 -3.13 -8.51 -33.73
N LYS A 679 -4.28 -8.18 -33.13
CA LYS A 679 -5.61 -8.43 -33.73
C LYS A 679 -6.16 -7.29 -34.60
N ASP A 680 -5.64 -6.06 -34.47
CA ASP A 680 -6.16 -4.87 -35.16
C ASP A 680 -5.07 -4.06 -35.87
N ILE A 681 -4.58 -4.61 -36.99
CA ILE A 681 -3.89 -3.86 -38.06
C ILE A 681 -4.47 -4.22 -39.44
N THR A 682 -4.94 -5.46 -39.63
CA THR A 682 -5.47 -5.98 -40.91
C THR A 682 -7.00 -5.84 -41.08
N LYS A 683 -7.64 -4.94 -40.33
CA LYS A 683 -9.10 -4.70 -40.35
C LYS A 683 -9.52 -3.24 -40.59
N ILE A 684 -8.59 -2.40 -41.05
CA ILE A 684 -8.86 -1.02 -41.46
C ILE A 684 -8.30 -0.85 -42.87
N VAL A 685 -9.07 -0.20 -43.76
CA VAL A 685 -8.88 -0.10 -45.22
C VAL A 685 -9.23 -1.40 -45.96
N PRO A 686 -10.01 -1.37 -47.08
CA PRO A 686 -10.65 -0.20 -47.72
C PRO A 686 -11.76 0.45 -46.88
#